data_AF-A0AAD6ZBR5-F1
#
_entry.id   AF-A0AAD6ZBR5-F1
#
_cell.length_a   1.000
_cell.length_b   1.000
_cell.length_c   1.000
_cell.angle_alpha   90.00
_cell.angle_beta   90.00
_cell.angle_gamma   90.00
#
_symmetry.space_group_name_H-M   'P 1'
#
loop_
_entity.id
_entity.type
_entity.pdbx_description
1 polymer ?
#
loop_
_entity_poly.entity_id
_entity_poly.type
_entity_poly.pdbx_seq_one_letter_code
_entity_poly.pdbx_strand_id
1 'polypeptide(L)'
;MAIESASTQAALTIDFLIIGAGVSGLACAIALQRVGHRVVIIEREKKIGESNVSCGAQLPPNLSKIFYHWNLKPEVYEFAAKSQQIQISRLETGVRLGTHHWDEEVLREARGEFLFAHLSDLRKMMYDIAIGQGATIRLNTTAVALDPEQRTVTLDSGEILTADVIIGADGVFGLMRPLLLAEQNIQEAKEPVMCMYSAVIPKALVEKDPISKNFYEIDVVSMFSFFGNKQSALSHPTGGSPAFTFSLYRPWDAFSDAPADGMRAALEQPGSTQYYAMDVEDGAVLAKLFSHLQTHSQISDFLHAFQELRQARCETVLAVETGIIHYMAMPNSPDQVMRDRAMMAKSAADTGLFGEDKEESHDREWAEIKGVFGYDAEDEADNWWPSAPKATTSLKFSARENPIKGVTVYKSRKAEVVRIFSLDLKSGNTKIEITELPSCIDTQSVRVSGLGDARLFDVVCTTGNGLGTPKSSEAIRLLKARKLAFEGEKRVRDHESDLLVSYAKTLKGEHVSPTAMGDFLESFVSQGRKNLQAIAELDEKIVVLDRQIEVELQKEATKKGASTGEVTIVLGTDSEAHVDIKLTYIVSNASWESTYELHAATDNGKPSPSVSLHYRARITQSTGEDWTDTALTLSTVAASTIAKSIPWLNAIKIRPQSHPARQGGGLFGQKLVNNNAFGAFSNNAPVLGQAFGQMPVQQQQQAMQQQAMQQQAMQQQAMQQQAMQQQAMQQQQQQQQQQPQQQSGFGFGASAAFGQPLQQPSLFGGSAPPQQQTSSLFGTSTTSNVLEPGGGLEFETEDFEDIAVPNAMSAPTTIVTETPLAISYAVEGATTVPSDGTVHQVSVAVLPFEAKISHICTPRVDPRVYLQCHVKNTSEYRLLPGPVSVVLNDGFVSKTSITEINTNDTFTCTLGDDVATKVTYARSSKTVTSHGGSFQEVFNTTTYNTKITIYNKHPFALTDLVVRDIIPTCDDKRAKVLLRKPEGLADAKDGEVVKLAPPGLKVMWGKTWDGRAAEKDGRFEWAWSVDGGAKAVLEAEWELKAPTDVAWVESVAPSL
;
A
#
# COMPACT_ATOMS: atom_id res chain seq x y z
N MET A 1 34.41 -42.18 -23.69
CA MET A 1 35.18 -42.38 -22.45
C MET A 1 34.19 -42.31 -21.31
N ALA A 2 34.22 -43.25 -20.37
CA ALA A 2 33.42 -43.12 -19.16
C ALA A 2 34.03 -42.02 -18.29
N ILE A 3 33.24 -40.99 -17.97
CA ILE A 3 33.57 -40.09 -16.87
C ILE A 3 33.00 -40.78 -15.64
N GLU A 4 33.87 -41.40 -14.83
CA GLU A 4 33.51 -41.75 -13.46
C GLU A 4 33.35 -40.44 -12.69
N SER A 5 32.12 -39.89 -12.66
CA SER A 5 31.79 -38.89 -11.64
C SER A 5 31.85 -39.62 -10.30
N ALA A 6 32.85 -39.27 -9.49
CA ALA A 6 33.03 -39.87 -8.17
C ALA A 6 31.79 -39.56 -7.33
N SER A 7 30.94 -40.59 -7.10
CA SER A 7 29.67 -40.38 -6.40
C SER A 7 29.95 -39.79 -5.02
N THR A 8 29.57 -38.53 -4.83
CA THR A 8 29.80 -37.84 -3.57
C THR A 8 28.78 -38.40 -2.58
N GLN A 9 29.23 -39.27 -1.68
CA GLN A 9 28.41 -39.82 -0.61
C GLN A 9 28.29 -38.77 0.48
N ALA A 10 27.10 -38.61 1.05
CA ALA A 10 26.88 -37.72 2.18
C ALA A 10 27.75 -38.14 3.38
N ALA A 11 28.35 -37.17 4.07
CA ALA A 11 29.13 -37.45 5.27
C ALA A 11 28.24 -37.85 6.47
N LEU A 12 26.96 -37.45 6.43
CA LEU A 12 25.92 -37.81 7.40
C LEU A 12 24.74 -38.48 6.69
N THR A 13 24.46 -39.75 6.99
CA THR A 13 23.28 -40.49 6.50
C THR A 13 22.05 -40.28 7.39
N ILE A 14 20.99 -39.69 6.84
CA ILE A 14 19.71 -39.44 7.52
C ILE A 14 18.56 -40.31 6.97
N ASP A 15 17.41 -40.30 7.64
CA ASP A 15 16.19 -41.00 7.22
C ASP A 15 15.21 -40.08 6.48
N PHE A 16 14.77 -40.51 5.30
CA PHE A 16 13.71 -39.87 4.50
C PHE A 16 12.45 -40.74 4.46
N LEU A 17 11.29 -40.10 4.67
CA LEU A 17 9.97 -40.69 4.45
C LEU A 17 9.26 -39.98 3.28
N ILE A 18 9.00 -40.72 2.21
CA ILE A 18 8.33 -40.23 1.01
C ILE A 18 6.88 -40.73 1.01
N ILE A 19 5.93 -39.81 0.86
CA ILE A 19 4.51 -40.14 0.75
C ILE A 19 4.14 -40.11 -0.73
N GLY A 20 3.90 -41.28 -1.33
CA GLY A 20 3.58 -41.47 -2.74
C GLY A 20 4.73 -42.06 -3.57
N ALA A 21 4.40 -43.03 -4.43
CA ALA A 21 5.28 -43.65 -5.42
C ALA A 21 4.86 -43.27 -6.85
N GLY A 22 4.61 -41.97 -7.05
CA GLY A 22 4.55 -41.33 -8.38
C GLY A 22 5.94 -41.21 -9.01
N VAL A 23 6.05 -40.48 -10.13
CA VAL A 23 7.36 -40.25 -10.78
C VAL A 23 8.27 -39.42 -9.86
N SER A 24 7.79 -38.29 -9.32
CA SER A 24 8.51 -37.51 -8.28
C SER A 24 9.00 -38.36 -7.10
N GLY A 25 8.10 -39.07 -6.41
CA GLY A 25 8.48 -39.86 -5.21
C GLY A 25 9.50 -40.97 -5.49
N LEU A 26 9.40 -41.63 -6.65
CA LEU A 26 10.38 -42.63 -7.08
C LEU A 26 11.70 -41.99 -7.54
N ALA A 27 11.67 -40.82 -8.19
CA ALA A 27 12.88 -40.09 -8.57
C ALA A 27 13.67 -39.65 -7.34
N CYS A 28 13.01 -39.04 -6.36
CA CYS A 28 13.60 -38.70 -5.07
C CYS A 28 14.21 -39.93 -4.38
N ALA A 29 13.52 -41.07 -4.39
CA ALA A 29 14.03 -42.29 -3.77
C ALA A 29 15.30 -42.84 -4.43
N ILE A 30 15.34 -42.89 -5.76
CA ILE A 30 16.52 -43.29 -6.54
C ILE A 30 17.67 -42.31 -6.25
N ALA A 31 17.42 -41.02 -6.38
CA ALA A 31 18.46 -39.99 -6.24
C ALA A 31 19.07 -39.99 -4.82
N LEU A 32 18.24 -40.02 -3.77
CA LEU A 32 18.68 -40.00 -2.37
C LEU A 32 19.44 -41.27 -1.96
N GLN A 33 19.03 -42.45 -2.44
CA GLN A 33 19.77 -43.70 -2.19
C GLN A 33 21.17 -43.67 -2.82
N ARG A 34 21.32 -43.09 -4.01
CA ARG A 34 22.63 -42.99 -4.70
C ARG A 34 23.67 -42.17 -3.94
N VAL A 35 23.23 -41.17 -3.15
CA VAL A 35 24.11 -40.33 -2.30
C VAL A 35 24.21 -40.84 -0.86
N GLY A 36 23.61 -42.00 -0.56
CA GLY A 36 23.81 -42.74 0.69
C GLY A 36 22.75 -42.52 1.77
N HIS A 37 21.58 -41.96 1.46
CA HIS A 37 20.49 -41.73 2.42
C HIS A 37 19.49 -42.90 2.50
N ARG A 38 18.90 -43.11 3.70
CA ARG A 38 17.91 -44.18 3.91
C ARG A 38 16.52 -43.68 3.50
N VAL A 39 15.88 -44.36 2.56
CA VAL A 39 14.55 -43.97 2.05
C VAL A 39 13.49 -45.02 2.34
N VAL A 40 12.39 -44.57 2.95
CA VAL A 40 11.12 -45.30 3.06
C VAL A 40 10.07 -44.59 2.22
N ILE A 41 9.35 -45.30 1.36
CA ILE A 41 8.19 -44.79 0.62
C ILE A 41 6.92 -45.48 1.13
N ILE A 42 5.84 -44.72 1.31
CA ILE A 42 4.48 -45.26 1.50
C ILE A 42 3.62 -44.94 0.29
N GLU A 43 2.83 -45.91 -0.18
CA GLU A 43 1.97 -45.77 -1.37
C GLU A 43 0.61 -46.45 -1.14
N ARG A 44 -0.48 -45.74 -1.49
CA ARG A 44 -1.87 -46.21 -1.36
C ARG A 44 -2.23 -47.27 -2.40
N GLU A 45 -1.62 -47.24 -3.59
CA GLU A 45 -1.81 -48.26 -4.62
C GLU A 45 -1.32 -49.64 -4.13
N LYS A 46 -2.07 -50.69 -4.46
CA LYS A 46 -1.75 -52.08 -4.08
C LYS A 46 -0.56 -52.66 -4.85
N LYS A 47 -0.25 -52.07 -6.01
CA LYS A 47 0.80 -52.45 -6.96
C LYS A 47 1.18 -51.23 -7.79
N ILE A 48 2.46 -51.06 -8.07
CA ILE A 48 2.93 -50.08 -9.05
C ILE A 48 2.73 -50.62 -10.47
N GLY A 49 2.40 -49.74 -11.42
CA GLY A 49 2.31 -50.07 -12.85
C GLY A 49 0.95 -50.64 -13.31
N GLU A 50 0.11 -51.14 -12.42
CA GLU A 50 -1.26 -51.60 -12.73
C GLU A 50 -2.33 -50.52 -12.52
N SER A 51 -1.99 -49.23 -12.65
CA SER A 51 -2.95 -48.15 -12.40
C SER A 51 -4.00 -48.02 -13.52
N ASN A 52 -5.19 -47.51 -13.17
CA ASN A 52 -6.27 -47.25 -14.13
C ASN A 52 -5.96 -46.06 -15.08
N VAL A 53 -4.81 -45.41 -14.96
CA VAL A 53 -4.43 -44.21 -15.73
C VAL A 53 -3.62 -44.62 -16.95
N SER A 54 -4.32 -44.83 -18.07
CA SER A 54 -3.71 -45.14 -19.37
C SER A 54 -3.23 -43.85 -20.04
N CYS A 55 -1.92 -43.57 -19.93
CA CYS A 55 -1.30 -42.35 -20.42
C CYS A 55 0.10 -42.62 -20.99
N GLY A 56 0.46 -41.88 -22.03
CA GLY A 56 1.84 -41.76 -22.49
C GLY A 56 2.67 -40.86 -21.58
N ALA A 57 3.95 -41.15 -21.46
CA ALA A 57 4.93 -40.25 -20.89
C ALA A 57 5.81 -39.69 -22.02
N GLN A 58 6.04 -38.38 -21.98
CA GLN A 58 7.05 -37.69 -22.77
C GLN A 58 8.27 -37.47 -21.87
N LEU A 59 9.46 -37.77 -22.37
CA LEU A 59 10.72 -37.66 -21.63
C LEU A 59 11.63 -36.68 -22.39
N PRO A 60 11.57 -35.38 -22.12
CA PRO A 60 12.40 -34.38 -22.81
C PRO A 60 13.88 -34.49 -22.41
N PRO A 61 14.81 -33.84 -23.12
CA PRO A 61 16.26 -33.92 -22.86
C PRO A 61 16.67 -33.58 -21.41
N ASN A 62 16.02 -32.60 -20.76
CA ASN A 62 16.28 -32.24 -19.36
C ASN A 62 15.93 -33.37 -18.36
N LEU A 63 14.98 -34.24 -18.71
CA LEU A 63 14.68 -35.46 -17.93
C LEU A 63 15.67 -36.59 -18.28
N SER A 64 15.81 -36.90 -19.57
CA SER A 64 16.55 -38.10 -20.00
C SER A 64 18.05 -38.00 -19.72
N LYS A 65 18.64 -36.80 -19.71
CA LYS A 65 20.04 -36.59 -19.31
C LYS A 65 20.30 -36.96 -17.85
N ILE A 66 19.35 -36.70 -16.94
CA ILE A 66 19.44 -37.09 -15.53
C ILE A 66 19.46 -38.62 -15.42
N PHE A 67 18.56 -39.32 -16.14
CA PHE A 67 18.61 -40.78 -16.20
C PHE A 67 19.93 -41.32 -16.80
N TYR A 68 20.55 -40.61 -17.74
CA TYR A 68 21.85 -41.01 -18.31
C TYR A 68 22.99 -40.80 -17.31
N HIS A 69 23.02 -39.68 -16.58
CA HIS A 69 23.97 -39.49 -15.48
C HIS A 69 23.71 -40.48 -14.32
N TRP A 70 22.47 -40.91 -14.14
CA TRP A 70 22.13 -41.99 -13.21
C TRP A 70 22.52 -43.40 -13.71
N ASN A 71 23.16 -43.51 -14.89
CA ASN A 71 23.51 -44.76 -15.58
C ASN A 71 22.31 -45.65 -15.95
N LEU A 72 21.08 -45.10 -15.98
CA LEU A 72 19.83 -45.81 -16.32
C LEU A 72 19.52 -45.79 -17.83
N LYS A 73 20.50 -45.44 -18.68
CA LYS A 73 20.29 -45.35 -20.13
C LYS A 73 19.85 -46.70 -20.75
N PRO A 74 20.48 -47.85 -20.43
CA PRO A 74 20.02 -49.14 -20.96
C PRO A 74 18.55 -49.45 -20.60
N GLU A 75 18.18 -49.28 -19.33
CA GLU A 75 16.89 -49.62 -18.76
C GLU A 75 15.75 -48.75 -19.34
N VAL A 76 16.00 -47.45 -19.53
CA VAL A 76 15.06 -46.55 -20.22
C VAL A 76 14.81 -47.00 -21.66
N TYR A 77 15.85 -47.46 -22.36
CA TYR A 77 15.75 -47.92 -23.75
C TYR A 77 15.08 -49.29 -23.92
N GLU A 78 14.79 -50.04 -22.84
CA GLU A 78 13.99 -51.28 -22.93
C GLU A 78 12.51 -51.01 -23.23
N PHE A 79 11.99 -49.85 -22.79
CA PHE A 79 10.56 -49.51 -22.93
C PHE A 79 10.28 -48.17 -23.63
N ALA A 80 11.27 -47.28 -23.78
CA ALA A 80 11.08 -45.99 -24.45
C ALA A 80 11.52 -46.01 -25.93
N ALA A 81 10.87 -45.19 -26.77
CA ALA A 81 11.29 -44.93 -28.15
C ALA A 81 11.80 -43.49 -28.32
N LYS A 82 12.94 -43.32 -28.98
CA LYS A 82 13.52 -42.01 -29.31
C LYS A 82 12.72 -41.31 -30.41
N SER A 83 12.28 -40.09 -30.14
CA SER A 83 11.66 -39.18 -31.10
C SER A 83 12.69 -38.69 -32.12
N GLN A 84 12.28 -38.62 -33.39
CA GLN A 84 13.10 -38.11 -34.50
C GLN A 84 12.51 -36.84 -35.13
N GLN A 85 11.19 -36.66 -35.05
CA GLN A 85 10.52 -35.47 -35.58
C GLN A 85 9.20 -35.13 -34.87
N ILE A 86 8.72 -33.92 -35.09
CA ILE A 86 7.37 -33.44 -34.75
C ILE A 86 6.66 -33.05 -36.05
N GLN A 87 5.48 -33.59 -36.29
CA GLN A 87 4.59 -33.16 -37.38
C GLN A 87 3.46 -32.29 -36.82
N ILE A 88 3.36 -31.05 -37.30
CA ILE A 88 2.32 -30.11 -36.87
C ILE A 88 1.24 -30.02 -37.94
N SER A 89 -0.02 -30.15 -37.53
CA SER A 89 -1.20 -30.14 -38.42
C SER A 89 -2.36 -29.37 -37.81
N ARG A 90 -3.33 -29.00 -38.63
CA ARG A 90 -4.63 -28.51 -38.14
C ARG A 90 -5.54 -29.63 -37.69
N LEU A 91 -6.11 -29.48 -36.51
CA LEU A 91 -7.06 -30.45 -35.95
C LEU A 91 -8.37 -30.50 -36.75
N GLU A 92 -8.89 -29.35 -37.19
CA GLU A 92 -10.19 -29.29 -37.90
C GLU A 92 -10.13 -29.79 -39.36
N THR A 93 -8.97 -29.71 -40.01
CA THR A 93 -8.84 -29.94 -41.46
C THR A 93 -7.84 -31.02 -41.85
N GLY A 94 -6.99 -31.47 -40.92
CA GLY A 94 -5.88 -32.39 -41.20
C GLY A 94 -4.73 -31.79 -42.02
N VAL A 95 -4.82 -30.51 -42.42
CA VAL A 95 -3.78 -29.83 -43.22
C VAL A 95 -2.49 -29.77 -42.41
N ARG A 96 -1.39 -30.30 -42.96
CA ARG A 96 -0.05 -30.20 -42.38
C ARG A 96 0.39 -28.73 -42.40
N LEU A 97 0.74 -28.19 -41.24
CA LEU A 97 1.35 -26.86 -41.08
C LEU A 97 2.86 -26.94 -41.31
N GLY A 98 3.48 -28.06 -40.91
CA GLY A 98 4.86 -28.39 -41.27
C GLY A 98 5.42 -29.58 -40.51
N THR A 99 6.72 -29.81 -40.66
CA THR A 99 7.48 -30.82 -39.91
C THR A 99 8.74 -30.19 -39.31
N HIS A 100 9.09 -30.58 -38.09
CA HIS A 100 10.37 -30.26 -37.45
C HIS A 100 11.13 -31.56 -37.20
N HIS A 101 12.34 -31.67 -37.72
CA HIS A 101 13.29 -32.72 -37.36
C HIS A 101 14.11 -32.24 -36.17
N TRP A 102 14.35 -33.10 -35.18
CA TRP A 102 15.22 -32.72 -34.06
C TRP A 102 16.65 -32.54 -34.55
N ASP A 103 17.25 -31.40 -34.20
CA ASP A 103 18.64 -31.12 -34.50
C ASP A 103 19.57 -31.99 -33.63
N GLU A 104 20.41 -32.80 -34.27
CA GLU A 104 21.36 -33.69 -33.59
C GLU A 104 22.42 -32.93 -32.79
N GLU A 105 22.79 -31.71 -33.21
CA GLU A 105 23.74 -30.86 -32.50
C GLU A 105 23.10 -30.30 -31.22
N VAL A 106 21.85 -29.83 -31.29
CA VAL A 106 21.09 -29.35 -30.11
C VAL A 106 20.83 -30.47 -29.10
N LEU A 107 20.47 -31.68 -29.55
CA LEU A 107 20.32 -32.83 -28.64
C LEU A 107 21.66 -33.24 -28.00
N ARG A 108 22.77 -33.15 -28.75
CA ARG A 108 24.11 -33.41 -28.23
C ARG A 108 24.54 -32.37 -27.20
N GLU A 109 24.23 -31.09 -27.41
CA GLU A 109 24.48 -30.00 -26.46
C GLU A 109 23.64 -30.14 -25.19
N ALA A 110 22.36 -30.49 -25.32
CA ALA A 110 21.46 -30.76 -24.19
C ALA A 110 21.81 -32.03 -23.40
N ARG A 111 22.77 -32.85 -23.89
CA ARG A 111 23.23 -34.13 -23.30
C ARG A 111 22.12 -35.18 -23.09
N GLY A 112 20.97 -34.98 -23.73
CA GLY A 112 19.75 -35.76 -23.53
C GLY A 112 19.00 -35.98 -24.85
N GLU A 113 18.04 -36.90 -24.83
CA GLU A 113 17.25 -37.28 -26.00
C GLU A 113 15.75 -37.14 -25.68
N PHE A 114 14.93 -36.76 -26.66
CA PHE A 114 13.49 -36.73 -26.48
C PHE A 114 12.92 -38.13 -26.70
N LEU A 115 12.37 -38.76 -25.65
CA LEU A 115 11.84 -40.13 -25.71
C LEU A 115 10.33 -40.17 -25.40
N PHE A 116 9.67 -41.24 -25.83
CA PHE A 116 8.29 -41.57 -25.48
C PHE A 116 8.21 -42.93 -24.80
N ALA A 117 7.38 -43.02 -23.76
CA ALA A 117 7.11 -44.26 -23.03
C ALA A 117 5.62 -44.41 -22.72
N HIS A 118 5.21 -45.58 -22.21
CA HIS A 118 3.98 -45.70 -21.43
C HIS A 118 4.27 -45.33 -19.96
N LEU A 119 3.36 -44.62 -19.29
CA LEU A 119 3.59 -44.14 -17.92
C LEU A 119 3.72 -45.29 -16.91
N SER A 120 3.04 -46.44 -17.12
CA SER A 120 3.24 -47.62 -16.26
C SER A 120 4.66 -48.15 -16.32
N ASP A 121 5.27 -48.14 -17.51
CA ASP A 121 6.55 -48.78 -17.78
C ASP A 121 7.67 -47.93 -17.18
N LEU A 122 7.55 -46.59 -17.30
CA LEU A 122 8.37 -45.63 -16.57
C LEU A 122 8.28 -45.81 -15.05
N ARG A 123 7.06 -45.78 -14.48
CA ARG A 123 6.87 -45.96 -13.02
C ARG A 123 7.38 -47.32 -12.55
N LYS A 124 7.20 -48.38 -13.34
CA LYS A 124 7.67 -49.73 -13.00
C LYS A 124 9.19 -49.81 -12.99
N MET A 125 9.87 -49.30 -14.02
CA MET A 125 11.34 -49.25 -14.04
C MET A 125 11.86 -48.49 -12.81
N MET A 126 11.32 -47.31 -12.53
CA MET A 126 11.78 -46.51 -11.37
C MET A 126 11.53 -47.23 -10.03
N TYR A 127 10.41 -47.95 -9.89
CA TYR A 127 10.12 -48.79 -8.72
C TYR A 127 11.11 -49.96 -8.57
N ASP A 128 11.38 -50.69 -9.65
CA ASP A 128 12.34 -51.81 -9.64
C ASP A 128 13.76 -51.31 -9.29
N ILE A 129 14.18 -50.16 -9.83
CA ILE A 129 15.47 -49.53 -9.54
C ILE A 129 15.55 -49.01 -8.09
N ALA A 130 14.50 -48.36 -7.58
CA ALA A 130 14.48 -47.87 -6.20
C ALA A 130 14.61 -49.02 -5.19
N ILE A 131 13.92 -50.14 -5.41
CA ILE A 131 14.05 -51.35 -4.58
C ILE A 131 15.44 -51.99 -4.76
N GLY A 132 15.94 -52.07 -6.00
CA GLY A 132 17.28 -52.58 -6.29
C GLY A 132 18.41 -51.80 -5.62
N GLN A 133 18.20 -50.50 -5.37
CA GLN A 133 19.11 -49.62 -4.62
C GLN A 133 18.87 -49.60 -3.11
N GLY A 134 17.85 -50.31 -2.60
CA GLY A 134 17.61 -50.48 -1.16
C GLY A 134 16.53 -49.60 -0.54
N ALA A 135 15.70 -48.90 -1.34
CA ALA A 135 14.53 -48.20 -0.81
C ALA A 135 13.46 -49.17 -0.30
N THR A 136 12.89 -48.87 0.87
CA THR A 136 11.80 -49.67 1.46
C THR A 136 10.45 -49.10 1.02
N ILE A 137 9.72 -49.80 0.17
CA ILE A 137 8.42 -49.33 -0.36
C ILE A 137 7.26 -50.13 0.26
N ARG A 138 6.40 -49.45 1.03
CA ARG A 138 5.18 -50.00 1.64
C ARG A 138 3.96 -49.68 0.76
N LEU A 139 3.50 -50.66 0.00
CA LEU A 139 2.28 -50.58 -0.81
C LEU A 139 1.01 -50.74 0.05
N ASN A 140 -0.16 -50.37 -0.49
CA ASN A 140 -1.45 -50.37 0.23
C ASN A 140 -1.35 -49.69 1.62
N THR A 141 -0.69 -48.54 1.67
CA THR A 141 -0.41 -47.78 2.90
C THR A 141 -0.74 -46.30 2.68
N THR A 142 -1.74 -45.77 3.38
CA THR A 142 -2.22 -44.40 3.19
C THR A 142 -1.83 -43.51 4.36
N ALA A 143 -1.22 -42.35 4.10
CA ALA A 143 -1.08 -41.29 5.11
C ALA A 143 -2.43 -40.59 5.33
N VAL A 144 -2.80 -40.35 6.59
CA VAL A 144 -4.07 -39.69 6.97
C VAL A 144 -3.87 -38.43 7.82
N ALA A 145 -2.70 -38.25 8.45
CA ALA A 145 -2.31 -37.01 9.11
C ALA A 145 -0.79 -36.82 9.08
N LEU A 146 -0.34 -35.56 9.14
CA LEU A 146 1.05 -35.14 9.31
C LEU A 146 1.13 -34.21 10.52
N ASP A 147 2.13 -34.42 11.37
CA ASP A 147 2.59 -33.45 12.37
C ASP A 147 3.97 -32.94 11.93
N PRO A 148 4.09 -31.70 11.43
CA PRO A 148 5.36 -31.16 10.94
C PRO A 148 6.32 -30.80 12.08
N GLU A 149 5.83 -30.40 13.26
CA GLU A 149 6.68 -30.07 14.41
C GLU A 149 7.38 -31.32 14.97
N GLN A 150 6.65 -32.42 15.07
CA GLN A 150 7.18 -33.71 15.54
C GLN A 150 7.84 -34.53 14.41
N ARG A 151 7.70 -34.10 13.15
CA ARG A 151 8.13 -34.83 11.93
C ARG A 151 7.57 -36.25 11.90
N THR A 152 6.25 -36.38 12.11
CA THR A 152 5.56 -37.68 12.12
C THR A 152 4.39 -37.77 11.15
N VAL A 153 4.19 -38.95 10.57
CA VAL A 153 3.08 -39.25 9.66
C VAL A 153 2.24 -40.36 10.28
N THR A 154 0.94 -40.11 10.44
CA THR A 154 -0.03 -41.11 10.89
C THR A 154 -0.61 -41.83 9.67
N LEU A 155 -0.62 -43.17 9.71
CA LEU A 155 -1.15 -44.04 8.68
C LEU A 155 -2.63 -44.38 8.93
N ASP A 156 -3.34 -44.82 7.90
CA ASP A 156 -4.72 -45.35 7.97
C ASP A 156 -4.88 -46.55 8.92
N SER A 157 -3.79 -47.30 9.16
CA SER A 157 -3.69 -48.36 10.17
C SER A 157 -3.63 -47.85 11.63
N GLY A 158 -3.36 -46.56 11.84
CA GLY A 158 -3.02 -45.98 13.15
C GLY A 158 -1.55 -46.12 13.55
N GLU A 159 -0.70 -46.73 12.72
CA GLU A 159 0.76 -46.69 12.88
C GLU A 159 1.28 -45.25 12.66
N ILE A 160 2.29 -44.84 13.42
CA ILE A 160 2.95 -43.54 13.29
C ILE A 160 4.39 -43.79 12.80
N LEU A 161 4.76 -43.15 11.69
CA LEU A 161 6.12 -43.14 11.16
C LEU A 161 6.83 -41.82 11.50
N THR A 162 8.16 -41.85 11.62
CA THR A 162 9.01 -40.70 11.91
C THR A 162 10.24 -40.76 11.01
N ALA A 163 10.73 -39.60 10.56
CA ALA A 163 11.92 -39.47 9.72
C ALA A 163 12.63 -38.14 10.02
N ASP A 164 13.86 -37.97 9.53
CA ASP A 164 14.55 -36.67 9.60
C ASP A 164 13.92 -35.65 8.67
N VAL A 165 13.52 -36.11 7.47
CA VAL A 165 12.85 -35.34 6.41
C VAL A 165 11.65 -36.12 5.87
N ILE A 166 10.54 -35.42 5.64
CA ILE A 166 9.33 -35.97 5.01
C ILE A 166 9.12 -35.28 3.66
N ILE A 167 8.91 -36.06 2.60
CA ILE A 167 8.65 -35.58 1.24
C ILE A 167 7.21 -35.89 0.86
N GLY A 168 6.44 -34.85 0.55
CA GLY A 168 5.09 -34.98 0.00
C GLY A 168 5.10 -35.15 -1.51
N ALA A 169 4.96 -36.38 -1.99
CA ALA A 169 4.91 -36.75 -3.41
C ALA A 169 3.60 -37.48 -3.76
N ASP A 170 2.50 -37.14 -3.06
CA ASP A 170 1.20 -37.81 -3.11
C ASP A 170 0.24 -37.24 -4.17
N GLY A 171 0.77 -36.36 -5.03
CA GLY A 171 0.12 -35.73 -6.18
C GLY A 171 -0.85 -34.60 -5.79
N VAL A 172 -1.46 -33.96 -6.78
CA VAL A 172 -2.38 -32.80 -6.54
C VAL A 172 -3.50 -33.09 -5.53
N PHE A 173 -4.02 -34.31 -5.52
CA PHE A 173 -5.09 -34.76 -4.59
C PHE A 173 -4.55 -35.40 -3.32
N GLY A 174 -3.28 -35.16 -3.01
CA GLY A 174 -2.60 -35.60 -1.80
C GLY A 174 -3.11 -34.91 -0.53
N LEU A 175 -2.71 -35.47 0.61
CA LEU A 175 -2.91 -34.89 1.94
C LEU A 175 -2.00 -33.67 2.16
N MET A 176 -0.80 -33.67 1.57
CA MET A 176 0.23 -32.67 1.89
C MET A 176 -0.10 -31.27 1.40
N ARG A 177 -0.62 -31.15 0.17
CA ARG A 177 -0.93 -29.85 -0.46
C ARG A 177 -1.98 -29.04 0.33
N PRO A 178 -3.15 -29.59 0.73
CA PRO A 178 -4.11 -28.85 1.55
C PRO A 178 -3.57 -28.39 2.90
N LEU A 179 -2.67 -29.17 3.53
CA LEU A 179 -2.05 -28.82 4.82
C LEU A 179 -1.13 -27.60 4.67
N LEU A 180 -0.22 -27.62 3.68
CA LEU A 180 0.70 -26.51 3.40
C LEU A 180 -0.04 -25.22 3.00
N LEU A 181 -1.08 -25.32 2.16
CA LEU A 181 -1.90 -24.16 1.77
C LEU A 181 -2.67 -23.56 2.95
N ALA A 182 -3.16 -24.40 3.87
CA ALA A 182 -3.84 -23.95 5.08
C ALA A 182 -2.88 -23.26 6.07
N GLU A 183 -1.67 -23.79 6.24
CA GLU A 183 -0.62 -23.19 7.07
C GLU A 183 -0.18 -21.81 6.55
N GLN A 184 0.03 -21.70 5.23
CA GLN A 184 0.40 -20.43 4.58
C GLN A 184 -0.80 -19.48 4.37
N ASN A 185 -2.02 -19.87 4.75
CA ASN A 185 -3.27 -19.14 4.53
C ASN A 185 -3.49 -18.73 3.05
N ILE A 186 -3.01 -19.56 2.11
CA ILE A 186 -3.14 -19.34 0.67
C ILE A 186 -4.46 -19.95 0.19
N GLN A 187 -5.31 -19.14 -0.44
CA GLN A 187 -6.46 -19.66 -1.17
C GLN A 187 -6.01 -20.32 -2.46
N GLU A 188 -6.40 -21.58 -2.67
CA GLU A 188 -6.13 -22.29 -3.91
C GLU A 188 -6.78 -21.59 -5.12
N ALA A 189 -6.04 -21.51 -6.23
CA ALA A 189 -6.48 -20.85 -7.45
C ALA A 189 -7.77 -21.52 -7.99
N LYS A 190 -8.74 -20.70 -8.40
CA LYS A 190 -10.05 -21.20 -8.84
C LYS A 190 -10.06 -21.59 -10.31
N GLU A 191 -10.44 -22.85 -10.52
CA GLU A 191 -10.90 -23.48 -11.77
C GLU A 191 -9.87 -23.58 -12.91
N PRO A 192 -9.81 -24.73 -13.61
CA PRO A 192 -8.83 -24.94 -14.67
C PRO A 192 -9.28 -24.24 -15.95
N VAL A 193 -8.35 -23.58 -16.64
CA VAL A 193 -8.64 -22.99 -17.96
C VAL A 193 -8.85 -24.09 -19.01
N MET A 194 -8.17 -25.23 -18.87
CA MET A 194 -8.21 -26.37 -19.80
C MET A 194 -8.29 -27.72 -19.05
N CYS A 195 -9.01 -28.69 -19.61
CA CYS A 195 -8.95 -30.12 -19.29
C CYS A 195 -8.19 -30.91 -20.36
N MET A 196 -7.68 -32.09 -20.00
CA MET A 196 -7.08 -33.03 -20.94
C MET A 196 -7.71 -34.42 -20.84
N TYR A 197 -8.04 -35.00 -21.99
CA TYR A 197 -8.41 -36.42 -22.15
C TYR A 197 -7.21 -37.19 -22.70
N SER A 198 -6.80 -38.28 -22.06
CA SER A 198 -5.79 -39.20 -22.60
C SER A 198 -6.36 -40.59 -22.80
N ALA A 199 -5.94 -41.26 -23.87
CA ALA A 199 -6.12 -42.69 -24.08
C ALA A 199 -4.88 -43.30 -24.74
N VAL A 200 -4.54 -44.53 -24.36
CA VAL A 200 -3.53 -45.33 -25.07
C VAL A 200 -4.23 -46.41 -25.88
N ILE A 201 -4.00 -46.41 -27.19
CA ILE A 201 -4.66 -47.28 -28.16
C ILE A 201 -3.64 -48.32 -28.68
N PRO A 202 -3.86 -49.63 -28.45
CA PRO A 202 -2.99 -50.69 -28.97
C PRO A 202 -2.77 -50.58 -30.49
N LYS A 203 -1.53 -50.79 -30.94
CA LYS A 203 -1.11 -50.71 -32.35
C LYS A 203 -2.04 -51.49 -33.28
N ALA A 204 -2.38 -52.73 -32.90
CA ALA A 204 -3.25 -53.62 -33.66
C ALA A 204 -4.73 -53.16 -33.80
N LEU A 205 -5.12 -52.06 -33.14
CA LEU A 205 -6.39 -51.36 -33.39
C LEU A 205 -6.19 -50.16 -34.31
N VAL A 206 -5.13 -49.37 -34.10
CA VAL A 206 -4.77 -48.23 -34.96
C VAL A 206 -4.48 -48.68 -36.40
N GLU A 207 -3.76 -49.79 -36.59
CA GLU A 207 -3.45 -50.35 -37.91
C GLU A 207 -4.68 -50.89 -38.67
N LYS A 208 -5.81 -51.13 -37.99
CA LYS A 208 -7.06 -51.59 -38.62
C LYS A 208 -7.93 -50.43 -39.13
N ASP A 209 -7.72 -49.23 -38.61
CA ASP A 209 -8.47 -48.05 -39.01
C ASP A 209 -7.79 -47.36 -40.23
N PRO A 210 -8.48 -47.20 -41.37
CA PRO A 210 -7.88 -46.66 -42.59
C PRO A 210 -7.31 -45.24 -42.49
N ILE A 211 -7.68 -44.47 -41.46
CA ILE A 211 -7.25 -43.08 -41.28
C ILE A 211 -6.04 -42.99 -40.36
N SER A 212 -6.09 -43.66 -39.21
CA SER A 212 -5.04 -43.63 -38.19
C SER A 212 -3.89 -44.62 -38.44
N LYS A 213 -4.06 -45.61 -39.35
CA LYS A 213 -2.95 -46.42 -39.87
C LYS A 213 -1.78 -45.58 -40.39
N ASN A 214 -2.06 -44.40 -40.95
CA ASN A 214 -1.05 -43.44 -41.44
C ASN A 214 -0.02 -43.02 -40.38
N PHE A 215 -0.34 -43.10 -39.08
CA PHE A 215 0.61 -42.80 -38.00
C PHE A 215 1.74 -43.84 -37.89
N TYR A 216 1.56 -45.04 -38.45
CA TYR A 216 2.55 -46.12 -38.52
C TYR A 216 3.16 -46.33 -39.92
N GLU A 217 2.71 -45.59 -40.94
CA GLU A 217 3.27 -45.63 -42.30
C GLU A 217 4.45 -44.64 -42.47
N ILE A 218 4.85 -43.96 -41.41
CA ILE A 218 5.98 -43.04 -41.39
C ILE A 218 7.21 -43.78 -40.86
N ASP A 219 8.29 -43.80 -41.64
CA ASP A 219 9.51 -44.58 -41.37
C ASP A 219 10.30 -44.14 -40.10
N VAL A 220 9.90 -43.03 -39.48
CA VAL A 220 10.60 -42.39 -38.34
C VAL A 220 9.66 -42.16 -37.16
N VAL A 221 10.19 -42.34 -35.94
CA VAL A 221 9.43 -42.16 -34.70
C VAL A 221 9.05 -40.68 -34.54
N SER A 222 7.74 -40.41 -34.59
CA SER A 222 7.21 -39.05 -34.73
C SER A 222 6.24 -38.69 -33.61
N MET A 223 6.29 -37.45 -33.13
CA MET A 223 5.15 -36.82 -32.46
C MET A 223 4.23 -36.17 -33.48
N PHE A 224 2.92 -36.27 -33.24
CA PHE A 224 1.88 -35.62 -34.02
C PHE A 224 1.20 -34.58 -33.15
N SER A 225 1.31 -33.31 -33.54
CA SER A 225 0.65 -32.20 -32.85
C SER A 225 -0.42 -31.58 -33.73
N PHE A 226 -1.61 -31.43 -33.16
CA PHE A 226 -2.81 -30.96 -33.84
C PHE A 226 -3.28 -29.66 -33.21
N PHE A 227 -3.10 -28.57 -33.94
CA PHE A 227 -3.42 -27.21 -33.51
C PHE A 227 -4.86 -26.88 -33.93
N GLY A 228 -5.67 -26.30 -33.03
CA GLY A 228 -7.10 -26.15 -33.25
C GLY A 228 -7.75 -24.99 -32.51
N ASN A 229 -9.00 -24.73 -32.86
CA ASN A 229 -9.77 -23.58 -32.38
C ASN A 229 -10.23 -23.76 -30.93
N LYS A 230 -9.51 -23.18 -29.96
CA LYS A 230 -9.69 -23.38 -28.51
C LYS A 230 -9.42 -24.81 -28.03
N GLN A 231 -8.76 -25.63 -28.84
CA GLN A 231 -8.51 -27.04 -28.56
C GLN A 231 -7.22 -27.49 -29.25
N SER A 232 -6.55 -28.49 -28.71
CA SER A 232 -5.39 -29.09 -29.36
C SER A 232 -5.31 -30.58 -29.04
N ALA A 233 -4.60 -31.34 -29.86
CA ALA A 233 -4.30 -32.73 -29.55
C ALA A 233 -2.82 -33.05 -29.76
N LEU A 234 -2.30 -33.99 -28.97
CA LEU A 234 -0.98 -34.58 -29.10
C LEU A 234 -1.13 -36.08 -29.28
N SER A 235 -0.27 -36.69 -30.09
CA SER A 235 -0.21 -38.13 -30.22
C SER A 235 1.22 -38.59 -30.50
N HIS A 236 1.61 -39.72 -29.90
CA HIS A 236 2.93 -40.30 -30.03
C HIS A 236 2.89 -41.81 -29.74
N PRO A 237 3.82 -42.61 -30.27
CA PRO A 237 3.98 -44.01 -29.85
C PRO A 237 4.40 -44.11 -28.39
N THR A 238 4.04 -45.20 -27.71
CA THR A 238 4.44 -45.47 -26.31
C THR A 238 5.75 -46.23 -26.16
N GLY A 239 6.46 -46.51 -27.26
CA GLY A 239 7.73 -47.25 -27.24
C GLY A 239 7.58 -48.77 -27.23
N GLY A 240 8.20 -49.43 -26.25
CA GLY A 240 8.34 -50.89 -26.17
C GLY A 240 7.01 -51.63 -26.08
N SER A 241 6.01 -51.04 -25.43
CA SER A 241 4.61 -51.43 -25.57
C SER A 241 4.06 -50.90 -26.91
N PRO A 242 3.66 -51.76 -27.88
CA PRO A 242 3.21 -51.32 -29.21
C PRO A 242 1.81 -50.72 -29.14
N ALA A 243 1.75 -49.43 -28.80
CA ALA A 243 0.54 -48.63 -28.72
C ALA A 243 0.84 -47.15 -29.03
N PHE A 244 -0.23 -46.37 -29.17
CA PHE A 244 -0.18 -44.93 -29.43
C PHE A 244 -1.00 -44.19 -28.37
N THR A 245 -0.42 -43.15 -27.79
CA THR A 245 -1.13 -42.21 -26.93
C THR A 245 -1.86 -41.18 -27.78
N PHE A 246 -3.07 -40.81 -27.37
CA PHE A 246 -3.82 -39.66 -27.87
C PHE A 246 -4.26 -38.81 -26.68
N SER A 247 -3.76 -37.58 -26.63
CA SER A 247 -4.10 -36.56 -25.65
C SER A 247 -4.87 -35.43 -26.33
N LEU A 248 -6.01 -35.01 -25.79
CA LEU A 248 -6.85 -33.91 -26.30
C LEU A 248 -7.06 -32.87 -25.21
N TYR A 249 -6.60 -31.64 -25.44
CA TYR A 249 -6.76 -30.48 -24.56
C TYR A 249 -7.97 -29.65 -25.01
N ARG A 250 -8.85 -29.31 -24.08
CA ARG A 250 -10.07 -28.50 -24.32
C ARG A 250 -10.39 -27.57 -23.15
N PRO A 251 -11.22 -26.54 -23.33
CA PRO A 251 -11.64 -25.65 -22.25
C PRO A 251 -12.61 -26.36 -21.29
N TRP A 252 -12.55 -26.02 -20.00
CA TRP A 252 -13.33 -26.69 -18.95
C TRP A 252 -14.85 -26.45 -19.06
N ASP A 253 -15.28 -25.32 -19.63
CA ASP A 253 -16.67 -24.87 -19.74
C ASP A 253 -17.57 -25.70 -20.69
N ALA A 254 -17.04 -26.77 -21.29
CA ALA A 254 -17.75 -27.65 -22.20
C ALA A 254 -18.67 -28.70 -21.53
N PHE A 255 -18.75 -28.77 -20.19
CA PHE A 255 -19.54 -29.77 -19.47
C PHE A 255 -20.75 -29.18 -18.73
N SER A 256 -21.94 -29.33 -19.31
CA SER A 256 -23.22 -29.09 -18.64
C SER A 256 -23.71 -30.26 -17.77
N ASP A 257 -23.18 -31.47 -17.97
CA ASP A 257 -23.78 -32.74 -17.50
C ASP A 257 -22.78 -33.71 -16.82
N ALA A 258 -21.67 -33.21 -16.27
CA ALA A 258 -20.75 -34.03 -15.47
C ALA A 258 -21.35 -34.37 -14.08
N PRO A 259 -21.11 -35.58 -13.53
CA PRO A 259 -21.61 -35.95 -12.19
C PRO A 259 -21.11 -35.01 -11.09
N ALA A 260 -21.91 -34.85 -10.03
CA ALA A 260 -21.61 -33.98 -8.89
C ALA A 260 -20.41 -34.44 -8.02
N ASP A 261 -19.91 -35.66 -8.25
CA ASP A 261 -18.72 -36.20 -7.60
C ASP A 261 -17.47 -35.63 -8.29
N GLY A 262 -17.14 -34.39 -7.91
CA GLY A 262 -16.25 -33.51 -8.66
C GLY A 262 -14.81 -34.00 -8.78
N MET A 263 -14.41 -34.36 -10.00
CA MET A 263 -13.01 -34.40 -10.41
C MET A 263 -12.51 -32.94 -10.53
N ARG A 264 -12.02 -32.38 -9.42
CA ARG A 264 -11.43 -31.03 -9.39
C ARG A 264 -10.12 -30.99 -10.18
N ALA A 265 -9.73 -29.78 -10.61
CA ALA A 265 -8.53 -29.54 -11.40
C ALA A 265 -7.28 -30.18 -10.78
N ALA A 266 -6.49 -30.87 -11.61
CA ALA A 266 -5.13 -31.22 -11.28
C ALA A 266 -4.21 -30.09 -11.79
N LEU A 267 -3.33 -29.55 -10.93
CA LEU A 267 -2.22 -28.69 -11.36
C LEU A 267 -1.22 -29.48 -12.20
N GLU A 268 -1.05 -30.78 -11.94
CA GLU A 268 -0.46 -31.75 -12.85
C GLU A 268 -1.42 -32.01 -14.02
N GLN A 269 -1.00 -31.75 -15.26
CA GLN A 269 -1.69 -32.29 -16.44
C GLN A 269 -0.93 -33.54 -16.90
N PRO A 270 -1.42 -34.78 -16.66
CA PRO A 270 -0.76 -35.98 -17.15
C PRO A 270 -0.53 -35.89 -18.67
N GLY A 271 0.58 -36.41 -19.19
CA GLY A 271 0.86 -36.39 -20.64
C GLY A 271 1.28 -35.05 -21.24
N SER A 272 1.35 -33.97 -20.46
CA SER A 272 2.17 -32.78 -20.77
C SER A 272 3.67 -33.11 -20.81
N THR A 273 4.49 -32.22 -21.36
CA THR A 273 5.89 -32.52 -21.69
C THR A 273 6.82 -32.40 -20.49
N GLN A 274 6.67 -31.33 -19.71
CA GLN A 274 7.68 -30.94 -18.72
C GLN A 274 7.40 -31.42 -17.28
N TYR A 275 6.20 -31.91 -16.96
CA TYR A 275 5.87 -32.27 -15.57
C TYR A 275 6.71 -33.43 -15.04
N TYR A 276 6.85 -34.52 -15.81
CA TYR A 276 7.75 -35.61 -15.44
C TYR A 276 9.23 -35.20 -15.42
N ALA A 277 9.58 -34.10 -16.12
CA ALA A 277 10.93 -33.55 -16.07
C ALA A 277 11.14 -32.79 -14.76
N MET A 278 10.19 -31.93 -14.34
CA MET A 278 10.23 -31.28 -13.02
C MET A 278 10.30 -32.30 -11.89
N ASP A 279 9.49 -33.36 -11.92
CA ASP A 279 9.51 -34.47 -10.96
C ASP A 279 10.91 -35.10 -10.79
N VAL A 280 11.65 -35.29 -11.89
CA VAL A 280 12.98 -35.91 -11.89
C VAL A 280 14.08 -34.90 -11.56
N GLU A 281 13.96 -33.66 -12.03
CA GLU A 281 14.81 -32.53 -11.65
C GLU A 281 14.76 -32.27 -10.13
N ASP A 282 13.58 -32.36 -9.51
CA ASP A 282 13.39 -32.22 -8.06
C ASP A 282 14.21 -33.28 -7.30
N GLY A 283 14.06 -34.56 -7.66
CA GLY A 283 14.85 -35.64 -7.06
C GLY A 283 16.36 -35.43 -7.21
N ALA A 284 16.78 -34.93 -8.38
CA ALA A 284 18.18 -34.65 -8.67
C ALA A 284 18.74 -33.49 -7.82
N VAL A 285 18.08 -32.33 -7.76
CA VAL A 285 18.49 -31.19 -6.90
C VAL A 285 18.55 -31.61 -5.44
N LEU A 286 17.52 -32.31 -4.95
CA LEU A 286 17.45 -32.71 -3.54
C LEU A 286 18.60 -33.64 -3.17
N ALA A 287 18.84 -34.69 -3.95
CA ALA A 287 19.97 -35.60 -3.70
C ALA A 287 21.32 -34.89 -3.81
N LYS A 288 21.45 -33.96 -4.75
CA LYS A 288 22.69 -33.22 -4.98
C LYS A 288 23.04 -32.29 -3.81
N LEU A 289 22.08 -31.50 -3.31
CA LEU A 289 22.24 -30.70 -2.09
C LEU A 289 22.58 -31.59 -0.89
N PHE A 290 21.79 -32.64 -0.66
CA PHE A 290 21.98 -33.55 0.48
C PHE A 290 23.23 -34.45 0.37
N SER A 291 23.88 -34.53 -0.79
CA SER A 291 25.21 -35.15 -0.93
C SER A 291 26.32 -34.39 -0.18
N HIS A 292 26.09 -33.11 0.10
CA HIS A 292 27.01 -32.25 0.87
C HIS A 292 26.70 -32.23 2.37
N LEU A 293 25.76 -33.05 2.86
CA LEU A 293 25.30 -33.03 4.26
C LEU A 293 26.38 -33.54 5.22
N GLN A 294 26.73 -32.72 6.22
CA GLN A 294 27.70 -33.03 7.27
C GLN A 294 27.07 -32.99 8.67
N THR A 295 26.07 -32.13 8.92
CA THR A 295 25.39 -32.01 10.21
C THR A 295 23.87 -31.88 10.06
N HIS A 296 23.10 -32.33 11.07
CA HIS A 296 21.63 -32.19 11.06
C HIS A 296 21.14 -30.74 10.99
N SER A 297 21.96 -29.75 11.41
CA SER A 297 21.57 -28.33 11.33
C SER A 297 21.42 -27.85 9.87
N GLN A 298 22.18 -28.42 8.93
CA GLN A 298 22.15 -28.04 7.51
C GLN A 298 20.89 -28.55 6.79
N ILE A 299 20.09 -29.43 7.39
CA ILE A 299 18.87 -29.96 6.77
C ILE A 299 17.90 -28.82 6.41
N SER A 300 17.73 -27.84 7.30
CA SER A 300 16.88 -26.68 7.04
C SER A 300 17.41 -25.80 5.91
N ASP A 301 18.74 -25.61 5.85
CA ASP A 301 19.38 -24.81 4.80
C ASP A 301 19.22 -25.47 3.43
N PHE A 302 19.33 -26.80 3.35
CA PHE A 302 19.17 -27.54 2.10
C PHE A 302 17.71 -27.66 1.65
N LEU A 303 16.75 -27.73 2.58
CA LEU A 303 15.33 -27.66 2.22
C LEU A 303 14.95 -26.25 1.71
N HIS A 304 15.55 -25.19 2.27
CA HIS A 304 15.42 -23.83 1.75
C HIS A 304 16.04 -23.70 0.35
N ALA A 305 17.28 -24.17 0.17
CA ALA A 305 17.97 -24.17 -1.13
C ALA A 305 17.20 -24.94 -2.20
N PHE A 306 16.62 -26.09 -1.84
CA PHE A 306 15.74 -26.85 -2.70
C PHE A 306 14.53 -26.01 -3.13
N GLN A 307 13.83 -25.36 -2.19
CA GLN A 307 12.71 -24.49 -2.53
C GLN A 307 13.14 -23.31 -3.41
N GLU A 308 14.23 -22.62 -3.09
CA GLU A 308 14.77 -21.48 -3.83
C GLU A 308 15.06 -21.84 -5.30
N LEU A 309 15.85 -22.90 -5.52
CA LEU A 309 16.23 -23.37 -6.86
C LEU A 309 15.03 -23.92 -7.65
N ARG A 310 14.15 -24.69 -7.00
CA ARG A 310 13.06 -25.39 -7.68
C ARG A 310 11.83 -24.53 -7.89
N GLN A 311 11.46 -23.64 -6.98
CA GLN A 311 10.24 -22.84 -7.10
C GLN A 311 10.31 -21.93 -8.34
N ALA A 312 11.36 -21.12 -8.47
CA ALA A 312 11.53 -20.21 -9.61
C ALA A 312 11.60 -20.96 -10.96
N ARG A 313 12.27 -22.11 -10.97
CA ARG A 313 12.37 -23.01 -12.14
C ARG A 313 11.01 -23.60 -12.51
N CYS A 314 10.26 -24.14 -11.56
CA CYS A 314 8.94 -24.71 -11.79
C CYS A 314 7.92 -23.65 -12.23
N GLU A 315 7.93 -22.46 -11.64
CA GLU A 315 7.10 -21.33 -12.08
C GLU A 315 7.39 -20.93 -13.54
N THR A 316 8.67 -20.86 -13.91
CA THR A 316 9.10 -20.59 -15.30
C THR A 316 8.65 -21.67 -16.27
N VAL A 317 8.83 -22.95 -15.92
CA VAL A 317 8.41 -24.09 -16.75
C VAL A 317 6.89 -24.13 -16.92
N LEU A 318 6.13 -23.91 -15.85
CA LEU A 318 4.66 -23.84 -15.89
C LEU A 318 4.17 -22.71 -16.80
N ALA A 319 4.82 -21.55 -16.78
CA ALA A 319 4.49 -20.44 -17.67
C ALA A 319 4.74 -20.80 -19.15
N VAL A 320 5.89 -21.41 -19.48
CA VAL A 320 6.24 -21.84 -20.84
C VAL A 320 5.30 -22.94 -21.35
N GLU A 321 5.07 -24.00 -20.58
CA GLU A 321 4.16 -25.11 -20.97
C GLU A 321 2.72 -24.59 -21.16
N THR A 322 2.26 -23.69 -20.27
CA THR A 322 0.96 -23.03 -20.41
C THR A 322 0.89 -22.18 -21.68
N GLY A 323 1.95 -21.44 -22.01
CA GLY A 323 2.06 -20.68 -23.27
C GLY A 323 1.94 -21.57 -24.50
N ILE A 324 2.66 -22.69 -24.52
CA ILE A 324 2.62 -23.69 -25.60
C ILE A 324 1.19 -24.24 -25.78
N ILE A 325 0.51 -24.62 -24.70
CA ILE A 325 -0.87 -25.14 -24.78
C ILE A 325 -1.82 -24.08 -25.37
N HIS A 326 -1.73 -22.83 -24.95
CA HIS A 326 -2.55 -21.73 -25.48
C HIS A 326 -2.24 -21.42 -26.96
N TYR A 327 -0.97 -21.49 -27.35
CA TYR A 327 -0.53 -21.29 -28.74
C TYR A 327 -1.06 -22.40 -29.66
N MET A 328 -1.00 -23.66 -29.21
CA MET A 328 -1.59 -24.82 -29.90
C MET A 328 -3.12 -24.71 -30.02
N ALA A 329 -3.78 -24.20 -28.98
CA ALA A 329 -5.24 -24.06 -28.88
C ALA A 329 -5.76 -22.67 -29.30
N MET A 330 -4.98 -21.87 -30.03
CA MET A 330 -5.35 -20.49 -30.38
C MET A 330 -6.71 -20.43 -31.10
N PRO A 331 -7.66 -19.56 -30.67
CA PRO A 331 -8.95 -19.44 -31.34
C PRO A 331 -8.79 -18.97 -32.78
N ASN A 332 -9.73 -19.33 -33.66
CA ASN A 332 -9.75 -18.87 -35.04
C ASN A 332 -9.78 -17.33 -35.11
N SER A 333 -8.62 -16.73 -35.40
CA SER A 333 -8.37 -15.28 -35.44
C SER A 333 -7.42 -14.92 -36.61
N PRO A 334 -7.22 -13.63 -36.92
CA PRO A 334 -6.17 -13.20 -37.85
C PRO A 334 -4.78 -13.68 -37.43
N ASP A 335 -4.45 -13.60 -36.14
CA ASP A 335 -3.13 -13.98 -35.57
C ASP A 335 -2.89 -15.49 -35.75
N GLN A 336 -3.93 -16.28 -35.52
CA GLN A 336 -3.94 -17.72 -35.77
C GLN A 336 -3.60 -18.02 -37.24
N VAL A 337 -4.20 -17.31 -38.19
CA VAL A 337 -3.90 -17.44 -39.63
C VAL A 337 -2.47 -16.97 -39.97
N MET A 338 -1.94 -15.95 -39.30
CA MET A 338 -0.55 -15.53 -39.45
C MET A 338 0.42 -16.62 -38.96
N ARG A 339 0.16 -17.19 -37.78
CA ARG A 339 0.94 -18.30 -37.21
C ARG A 339 0.99 -19.50 -38.15
N ASP A 340 -0.15 -19.95 -38.65
CA ASP A 340 -0.21 -21.07 -39.62
C ASP A 340 0.63 -20.77 -40.88
N ARG A 341 0.55 -19.54 -41.41
CA ARG A 341 1.30 -19.12 -42.58
C ARG A 341 2.80 -19.09 -42.32
N ALA A 342 3.22 -18.59 -41.15
CA ALA A 342 4.63 -18.57 -40.74
C ALA A 342 5.19 -19.99 -40.62
N MET A 343 4.45 -20.92 -39.99
CA MET A 343 4.81 -22.33 -39.92
C MET A 343 4.96 -22.97 -41.31
N MET A 344 3.98 -22.75 -42.20
CA MET A 344 4.06 -23.25 -43.57
C MET A 344 5.25 -22.66 -44.35
N ALA A 345 5.58 -21.39 -44.12
CA ALA A 345 6.74 -20.74 -44.74
C ALA A 345 8.07 -21.33 -44.23
N LYS A 346 8.27 -21.44 -42.90
CA LYS A 346 9.47 -22.07 -42.31
C LYS A 346 9.62 -23.52 -42.76
N SER A 347 8.51 -24.28 -42.79
CA SER A 347 8.52 -25.67 -43.27
C SER A 347 8.77 -25.81 -44.78
N ALA A 348 8.45 -24.79 -45.59
CA ALA A 348 8.74 -24.79 -47.03
C ALA A 348 10.18 -24.32 -47.34
N ALA A 349 10.81 -23.58 -46.43
CA ALA A 349 12.19 -23.14 -46.52
C ALA A 349 13.22 -24.18 -46.01
N ASP A 350 12.73 -25.29 -45.43
CA ASP A 350 13.54 -26.34 -44.77
C ASP A 350 14.46 -25.81 -43.64
N THR A 351 14.13 -24.65 -43.07
CA THR A 351 14.81 -24.09 -41.89
C THR A 351 14.37 -24.77 -40.59
N GLY A 352 13.38 -25.66 -40.67
CA GLY A 352 12.68 -26.25 -39.52
C GLY A 352 11.65 -25.29 -38.93
N LEU A 353 10.56 -25.83 -38.37
CA LEU A 353 9.51 -25.01 -37.76
C LEU A 353 9.97 -24.13 -36.58
N PHE A 354 11.13 -24.45 -35.99
CA PHE A 354 11.76 -23.72 -34.89
C PHE A 354 13.16 -23.19 -35.26
N GLY A 355 13.45 -23.04 -36.56
CA GLY A 355 14.71 -22.43 -37.02
C GLY A 355 14.74 -20.93 -36.80
N GLU A 356 15.91 -20.40 -36.44
CA GLU A 356 16.18 -18.96 -36.29
C GLU A 356 16.13 -18.25 -37.66
N ASP A 357 15.23 -17.29 -37.82
CA ASP A 357 15.27 -16.38 -38.97
C ASP A 357 16.47 -15.42 -38.84
N LYS A 358 17.32 -15.36 -39.87
CA LYS A 358 18.55 -14.54 -39.88
C LYS A 358 18.30 -13.03 -39.97
N GLU A 359 17.05 -12.60 -40.11
CA GLU A 359 16.62 -11.20 -40.19
C GLU A 359 15.47 -10.95 -39.21
N GLU A 360 15.78 -10.21 -38.12
CA GLU A 360 14.87 -9.49 -37.20
C GLU A 360 13.79 -10.25 -36.38
N SER A 361 14.14 -10.45 -35.10
CA SER A 361 13.32 -10.13 -33.91
C SER A 361 12.08 -10.96 -33.52
N HIS A 362 11.87 -12.20 -33.98
CA HIS A 362 10.65 -12.96 -33.58
C HIS A 362 10.80 -14.38 -33.01
N ASP A 363 11.98 -14.99 -32.90
CA ASP A 363 12.14 -16.37 -32.37
C ASP A 363 12.47 -16.47 -30.86
N ARG A 364 11.82 -15.64 -30.04
CA ARG A 364 11.94 -15.68 -28.56
C ARG A 364 11.52 -17.04 -27.98
N GLU A 365 10.47 -17.63 -28.54
CA GLU A 365 9.88 -18.90 -28.08
C GLU A 365 10.86 -20.09 -28.15
N TRP A 366 11.74 -20.14 -29.16
CA TRP A 366 12.71 -21.23 -29.30
C TRP A 366 13.95 -21.07 -28.43
N ALA A 367 14.39 -19.84 -28.18
CA ALA A 367 15.42 -19.56 -27.18
C ALA A 367 14.95 -20.00 -25.77
N GLU A 368 13.67 -19.75 -25.45
CA GLU A 368 13.04 -20.19 -24.20
C GLU A 368 12.96 -21.75 -24.12
N ILE A 369 12.55 -22.44 -25.20
CA ILE A 369 12.53 -23.93 -25.22
C ILE A 369 13.94 -24.54 -25.15
N LYS A 370 14.93 -24.00 -25.88
CA LYS A 370 16.34 -24.40 -25.76
C LYS A 370 16.82 -24.24 -24.31
N GLY A 371 16.48 -23.14 -23.65
CA GLY A 371 16.78 -22.92 -22.23
C GLY A 371 16.13 -23.96 -21.31
N VAL A 372 14.87 -24.34 -21.56
CA VAL A 372 14.16 -25.35 -20.76
C VAL A 372 14.79 -26.74 -20.88
N PHE A 373 15.23 -27.16 -22.06
CA PHE A 373 15.95 -28.43 -22.27
C PHE A 373 17.42 -28.38 -21.79
N GLY A 374 18.06 -27.21 -21.92
CA GLY A 374 19.44 -26.97 -21.50
C GLY A 374 19.64 -27.00 -19.99
N TYR A 375 18.68 -26.49 -19.20
CA TYR A 375 18.69 -26.44 -17.73
C TYR A 375 19.18 -27.75 -17.10
N ASP A 376 20.26 -27.70 -16.32
CA ASP A 376 20.84 -28.86 -15.65
C ASP A 376 20.66 -28.76 -14.13
N ALA A 377 19.79 -29.63 -13.60
CA ALA A 377 19.39 -29.63 -12.20
C ALA A 377 20.56 -29.87 -11.24
N GLU A 378 21.50 -30.74 -11.60
CA GLU A 378 22.59 -31.14 -10.70
C GLU A 378 23.72 -30.09 -10.71
N ASP A 379 23.95 -29.43 -11.85
CA ASP A 379 24.88 -28.30 -11.94
C ASP A 379 24.38 -27.07 -11.15
N GLU A 380 23.07 -26.72 -11.20
CA GLU A 380 22.52 -25.61 -10.41
C GLU A 380 22.65 -25.83 -8.89
N ALA A 381 22.40 -27.07 -8.44
CA ALA A 381 22.59 -27.45 -7.04
C ALA A 381 24.08 -27.46 -6.62
N ASP A 382 25.00 -27.85 -7.51
CA ASP A 382 26.45 -27.73 -7.28
C ASP A 382 26.91 -26.28 -7.28
N ASN A 383 26.35 -25.40 -8.12
CA ASN A 383 26.68 -23.98 -8.16
C ASN A 383 26.22 -23.25 -6.90
N TRP A 384 25.06 -23.63 -6.33
CA TRP A 384 24.57 -23.08 -5.07
C TRP A 384 25.50 -23.42 -3.88
N TRP A 385 26.14 -24.60 -3.86
CA TRP A 385 26.92 -25.07 -2.71
C TRP A 385 28.17 -24.23 -2.35
N PRO A 386 29.05 -23.79 -3.29
CA PRO A 386 30.14 -22.85 -2.99
C PRO A 386 29.67 -21.47 -2.50
N SER A 387 28.49 -21.03 -2.93
CA SER A 387 27.80 -19.82 -2.44
C SER A 387 26.95 -20.05 -1.18
N ALA A 388 26.86 -21.29 -0.69
CA ALA A 388 25.99 -21.63 0.42
C ALA A 388 26.34 -20.83 1.69
N PRO A 389 25.35 -20.53 2.55
CA PRO A 389 25.55 -19.80 3.79
C PRO A 389 26.62 -20.43 4.70
N LYS A 390 27.84 -19.91 4.66
CA LYS A 390 28.86 -20.22 5.66
C LYS A 390 28.39 -19.67 7.00
N ALA A 391 28.15 -20.57 7.95
CA ALA A 391 27.89 -20.31 9.37
C ALA A 391 27.02 -19.07 9.63
N THR A 392 25.74 -19.15 9.26
CA THR A 392 24.78 -18.04 9.35
C THR A 392 24.76 -17.41 10.75
N THR A 393 25.28 -16.19 10.87
CA THR A 393 25.23 -15.42 12.11
C THR A 393 23.83 -14.82 12.25
N SER A 394 23.09 -15.16 13.29
CA SER A 394 21.76 -14.58 13.53
C SER A 394 21.85 -13.38 14.48
N LEU A 395 21.33 -12.24 14.02
CA LEU A 395 21.19 -11.01 14.78
C LEU A 395 19.70 -10.66 14.90
N LYS A 396 19.26 -10.23 16.09
CA LYS A 396 17.89 -9.78 16.33
C LYS A 396 17.87 -8.33 16.78
N PHE A 397 17.00 -7.54 16.18
CA PHE A 397 16.77 -6.14 16.52
C PHE A 397 15.29 -5.93 16.88
N SER A 398 15.03 -5.06 17.86
CA SER A 398 13.69 -4.49 18.06
C SER A 398 13.58 -3.17 17.31
N ALA A 399 12.50 -2.99 16.54
CA ALA A 399 12.12 -1.71 15.95
C ALA A 399 11.81 -0.64 17.02
N ARG A 400 11.50 -1.03 18.25
CA ARG A 400 11.29 -0.10 19.36
C ARG A 400 12.59 0.54 19.85
N GLU A 401 13.70 -0.19 19.77
CA GLU A 401 15.02 0.26 20.26
C GLU A 401 15.80 1.08 19.22
N ASN A 402 15.42 1.00 17.94
CA ASN A 402 16.11 1.64 16.83
C ASN A 402 15.23 2.74 16.22
N PRO A 403 15.41 4.04 16.55
CA PRO A 403 14.44 5.09 16.22
C PRO A 403 14.20 5.28 14.71
N ILE A 404 13.00 5.75 14.37
CA ILE A 404 12.62 6.05 12.99
C ILE A 404 13.40 7.28 12.51
N LYS A 405 14.10 7.15 11.37
CA LYS A 405 14.95 8.22 10.83
C LYS A 405 14.16 9.23 9.99
N GLY A 406 13.20 8.76 9.21
CA GLY A 406 12.35 9.61 8.38
C GLY A 406 10.97 9.02 8.13
N VAL A 407 9.97 9.89 7.94
CA VAL A 407 8.60 9.53 7.57
C VAL A 407 8.09 10.46 6.46
N THR A 408 7.53 9.87 5.40
CA THR A 408 6.83 10.58 4.32
C THR A 408 5.34 10.28 4.39
N VAL A 409 4.52 11.25 4.79
CA VAL A 409 3.06 11.06 4.92
C VAL A 409 2.36 11.40 3.61
N TYR A 410 1.50 10.49 3.13
CA TYR A 410 0.75 10.62 1.87
C TYR A 410 -0.70 11.05 2.11
N LYS A 411 -1.35 11.60 1.07
CA LYS A 411 -2.79 11.94 1.13
C LYS A 411 -3.71 10.71 1.19
N SER A 412 -3.22 9.53 0.86
CA SER A 412 -3.99 8.27 0.78
C SER A 412 -4.11 7.49 2.09
N ARG A 413 -3.99 8.13 3.26
CA ARG A 413 -3.97 7.46 4.58
C ARG A 413 -2.84 6.42 4.76
N LYS A 414 -1.73 6.59 4.04
CA LYS A 414 -0.50 5.80 4.18
C LYS A 414 0.68 6.73 4.50
N ALA A 415 1.74 6.18 5.09
CA ALA A 415 3.04 6.84 5.18
C ALA A 415 4.16 5.86 4.81
N GLU A 416 5.24 6.35 4.21
CA GLU A 416 6.50 5.61 4.08
C GLU A 416 7.39 5.91 5.29
N VAL A 417 8.04 4.89 5.83
CA VAL A 417 8.86 4.92 7.03
C VAL A 417 10.26 4.43 6.67
N VAL A 418 11.27 5.16 7.11
CA VAL A 418 12.69 4.86 6.88
C VAL A 418 13.39 4.67 8.23
N ARG A 419 14.08 3.54 8.38
CA ARG A 419 14.95 3.20 9.51
C ARG A 419 16.35 2.87 9.00
N ILE A 420 17.35 3.09 9.84
CA ILE A 420 18.74 2.72 9.56
C ILE A 420 19.22 1.86 10.74
N PHE A 421 19.83 0.72 10.43
CA PHE A 421 20.45 -0.19 11.38
C PHE A 421 21.93 -0.31 11.03
N SER A 422 22.81 0.21 11.90
CA SER A 422 24.26 0.15 11.73
C SER A 422 24.82 -1.12 12.40
N LEU A 423 25.60 -1.92 11.67
CA LEU A 423 26.22 -3.13 12.22
C LEU A 423 27.49 -3.55 11.48
N ASP A 424 28.35 -4.26 12.21
CA ASP A 424 29.53 -4.93 11.66
C ASP A 424 29.14 -6.36 11.21
N LEU A 425 29.11 -6.58 9.90
CA LEU A 425 28.95 -7.91 9.30
C LEU A 425 30.29 -8.65 9.31
N LYS A 426 30.25 -9.93 9.64
CA LYS A 426 31.39 -10.85 9.49
C LYS A 426 31.33 -11.55 8.14
N SER A 427 32.49 -11.94 7.62
CA SER A 427 32.60 -12.81 6.43
C SER A 427 31.73 -14.06 6.57
N GLY A 428 30.91 -14.33 5.55
CA GLY A 428 29.82 -15.32 5.58
C GLY A 428 28.44 -14.67 5.52
N ASN A 429 27.41 -15.43 5.89
CA ASN A 429 26.02 -14.97 5.84
C ASN A 429 25.53 -14.52 7.21
N THR A 430 24.68 -13.50 7.22
CA THR A 430 24.06 -12.94 8.42
C THR A 430 22.54 -12.85 8.24
N LYS A 431 21.78 -13.51 9.11
CA LYS A 431 20.32 -13.40 9.19
C LYS A 431 19.95 -12.34 10.21
N ILE A 432 19.19 -11.33 9.80
CA ILE A 432 18.82 -10.18 10.62
C ILE A 432 17.30 -10.19 10.79
N GLU A 433 16.83 -10.39 12.02
CA GLU A 433 15.39 -10.40 12.35
C GLU A 433 15.02 -9.09 13.06
N ILE A 434 14.20 -8.27 12.40
CA ILE A 434 13.71 -6.99 12.91
C ILE A 434 12.26 -7.18 13.36
N THR A 435 12.06 -7.16 14.67
CA THR A 435 10.79 -7.45 15.35
C THR A 435 10.12 -6.18 15.89
N GLU A 436 8.86 -6.30 16.32
CA GLU A 436 8.05 -5.18 16.85
C GLU A 436 7.73 -4.06 15.84
N LEU A 437 7.74 -4.36 14.53
CA LEU A 437 7.31 -3.43 13.48
C LEU A 437 5.77 -3.27 13.46
N PRO A 438 5.22 -2.22 12.82
CA PRO A 438 3.78 -1.99 12.72
C PRO A 438 3.05 -3.18 12.08
N SER A 439 2.00 -3.69 12.72
CA SER A 439 1.08 -4.67 12.12
C SER A 439 0.31 -4.14 10.89
N CYS A 440 0.31 -2.82 10.73
CA CYS A 440 -0.31 -2.12 9.61
C CYS A 440 0.66 -1.83 8.45
N ILE A 441 1.85 -2.46 8.48
CA ILE A 441 2.83 -2.51 7.40
C ILE A 441 2.25 -3.17 6.14
N ASP A 442 2.59 -2.61 5.00
CA ASP A 442 2.28 -3.15 3.69
C ASP A 442 3.42 -4.11 3.30
N THR A 443 3.20 -5.43 3.46
CA THR A 443 4.27 -6.44 3.36
C THR A 443 4.97 -6.46 2.00
N GLN A 444 4.30 -6.02 0.94
CA GLN A 444 4.86 -5.90 -0.42
C GLN A 444 5.68 -4.62 -0.65
N SER A 445 5.75 -3.72 0.33
CA SER A 445 6.44 -2.41 0.21
C SER A 445 7.86 -2.38 0.78
N VAL A 446 8.25 -3.45 1.47
CA VAL A 446 9.51 -3.54 2.21
C VAL A 446 10.69 -3.59 1.26
N ARG A 447 11.63 -2.66 1.44
CA ARG A 447 12.83 -2.48 0.62
C ARG A 447 14.04 -2.29 1.53
N VAL A 448 15.15 -2.92 1.17
CA VAL A 448 16.41 -2.87 1.90
C VAL A 448 17.49 -2.26 1.01
N SER A 449 18.33 -1.40 1.56
CA SER A 449 19.39 -0.66 0.85
C SER A 449 20.52 -0.28 1.83
N GLY A 450 21.61 0.33 1.35
CA GLY A 450 22.73 0.74 2.21
C GLY A 450 23.70 -0.39 2.57
N LEU A 451 23.82 -1.40 1.70
CA LEU A 451 24.54 -2.65 1.99
C LEU A 451 26.05 -2.59 1.69
N GLY A 452 26.53 -1.55 0.99
CA GLY A 452 27.93 -1.48 0.54
C GLY A 452 28.28 -2.68 -0.35
N ASP A 453 29.38 -3.35 -0.03
CA ASP A 453 29.83 -4.57 -0.73
C ASP A 453 29.03 -5.84 -0.32
N ALA A 454 28.14 -5.76 0.67
CA ALA A 454 27.33 -6.90 1.10
C ALA A 454 26.16 -7.17 0.15
N ARG A 455 25.92 -8.44 -0.15
CA ARG A 455 24.87 -8.91 -1.05
C ARG A 455 23.59 -9.21 -0.28
N LEU A 456 22.46 -8.77 -0.83
CA LEU A 456 21.13 -9.12 -0.35
C LEU A 456 20.72 -10.47 -0.96
N PHE A 457 20.38 -11.45 -0.12
CA PHE A 457 19.83 -12.72 -0.57
C PHE A 457 18.31 -12.75 -0.45
N ASP A 458 17.76 -12.33 0.70
CA ASP A 458 16.33 -12.47 0.99
C ASP A 458 15.80 -11.36 1.90
N VAL A 459 14.51 -11.02 1.73
CA VAL A 459 13.74 -10.07 2.54
C VAL A 459 12.31 -10.58 2.70
N VAL A 460 12.01 -11.20 3.85
CA VAL A 460 10.67 -11.69 4.18
C VAL A 460 10.02 -10.78 5.21
N CYS A 461 8.83 -10.27 4.90
CA CYS A 461 8.00 -9.52 5.84
C CYS A 461 6.73 -10.28 6.21
N THR A 462 6.47 -10.45 7.51
CA THR A 462 5.27 -11.10 8.03
C THR A 462 4.56 -10.19 9.04
N THR A 463 3.27 -10.45 9.24
CA THR A 463 2.45 -9.78 10.27
C THR A 463 1.70 -10.82 11.09
N GLY A 464 2.00 -10.92 12.38
CA GLY A 464 1.36 -11.89 13.25
C GLY A 464 -0.14 -11.59 13.48
N ASN A 465 -0.99 -12.61 13.30
CA ASN A 465 -2.40 -12.55 13.68
C ASN A 465 -2.52 -12.26 15.19
N GLY A 466 -3.30 -11.24 15.54
CA GLY A 466 -3.34 -10.62 16.88
C GLY A 466 -4.02 -11.45 17.98
N LEU A 467 -3.45 -12.60 18.33
CA LEU A 467 -3.79 -13.40 19.52
C LEU A 467 -2.70 -13.35 20.61
N GLY A 468 -1.61 -12.61 20.38
CA GLY A 468 -0.67 -12.25 21.44
C GLY A 468 -1.33 -11.31 22.44
N THR A 469 -1.46 -11.75 23.70
CA THR A 469 -1.67 -10.81 24.81
C THR A 469 -0.54 -9.78 24.81
N PRO A 470 -0.82 -8.49 25.03
CA PRO A 470 0.24 -7.47 25.04
C PRO A 470 1.24 -7.83 26.15
N LYS A 471 2.43 -8.26 25.73
CA LYS A 471 3.58 -8.45 26.63
C LYS A 471 3.89 -7.07 27.19
N SER A 472 3.59 -6.86 28.48
CA SER A 472 3.96 -5.67 29.25
C SER A 472 5.33 -5.18 28.81
N SER A 473 5.41 -3.96 28.27
CA SER A 473 6.61 -3.32 27.74
C SER A 473 7.89 -3.78 28.44
N GLU A 474 8.92 -4.14 27.67
CA GLU A 474 10.20 -4.56 28.22
C GLU A 474 10.78 -3.49 29.16
N ALA A 475 10.59 -2.21 28.85
CA ALA A 475 10.93 -1.11 29.76
C ALA A 475 10.14 -1.17 31.09
N ILE A 476 8.85 -1.50 31.06
CA ILE A 476 8.03 -1.71 32.29
C ILE A 476 8.53 -2.95 33.05
N ARG A 477 8.97 -4.01 32.35
CA ARG A 477 9.57 -5.21 32.95
C ARG A 477 10.89 -4.88 33.65
N LEU A 478 11.80 -4.16 32.99
CA LEU A 478 13.07 -3.70 33.56
C LEU A 478 12.86 -2.74 34.75
N LEU A 479 11.95 -1.77 34.64
CA LEU A 479 11.66 -0.84 35.74
C LEU A 479 11.11 -1.59 36.97
N LYS A 480 10.18 -2.54 36.76
CA LYS A 480 9.67 -3.42 37.83
C LYS A 480 10.77 -4.29 38.44
N ALA A 481 11.66 -4.86 37.62
CA ALA A 481 12.79 -5.65 38.11
C ALA A 481 13.79 -4.81 38.92
N ARG A 482 14.06 -3.57 38.49
CA ARG A 482 14.92 -2.62 39.22
C ARG A 482 14.30 -2.17 40.53
N LYS A 483 12.99 -1.94 40.56
CA LYS A 483 12.23 -1.67 41.79
C LYS A 483 12.34 -2.85 42.76
N LEU A 484 12.09 -4.08 42.29
CA LEU A 484 12.18 -5.30 43.10
C LEU A 484 13.60 -5.49 43.70
N ALA A 485 14.64 -5.10 42.97
CA ALA A 485 16.03 -5.13 43.45
C ALA A 485 16.27 -4.12 44.60
N PHE A 486 15.84 -2.86 44.47
CA PHE A 486 15.96 -1.88 45.55
C PHE A 486 15.07 -2.20 46.76
N GLU A 487 13.87 -2.75 46.55
CA GLU A 487 13.05 -3.31 47.63
C GLU A 487 13.75 -4.49 48.32
N GLY A 488 14.50 -5.30 47.58
CA GLY A 488 15.35 -6.37 48.10
C GLY A 488 16.47 -5.84 48.99
N GLU A 489 17.21 -4.83 48.52
CA GLU A 489 18.28 -4.20 49.29
C GLU A 489 17.74 -3.49 50.54
N LYS A 490 16.58 -2.83 50.43
CA LYS A 490 15.89 -2.22 51.57
C LYS A 490 15.55 -3.26 52.64
N ARG A 491 14.95 -4.41 52.25
CA ARG A 491 14.66 -5.52 53.18
C ARG A 491 15.91 -6.02 53.92
N VAL A 492 17.07 -6.02 53.27
CA VAL A 492 18.34 -6.37 53.93
C VAL A 492 18.74 -5.32 54.96
N ARG A 493 18.67 -4.02 54.64
CA ARG A 493 19.00 -2.93 55.58
C ARG A 493 18.02 -2.80 56.75
N ASP A 494 16.74 -3.06 56.51
CA ASP A 494 15.72 -3.18 57.56
C ASP A 494 16.07 -4.34 58.50
N HIS A 495 16.39 -5.52 57.95
CA HIS A 495 16.78 -6.70 58.74
C HIS A 495 18.10 -6.51 59.52
N GLU A 496 19.12 -5.87 58.93
CA GLU A 496 20.35 -5.48 59.63
C GLU A 496 20.05 -4.54 60.82
N SER A 497 19.11 -3.61 60.65
CA SER A 497 18.69 -2.68 61.70
C SER A 497 17.94 -3.40 62.83
N ASP A 498 17.03 -4.31 62.49
CA ASP A 498 16.35 -5.18 63.45
C ASP A 498 17.32 -6.08 64.22
N LEU A 499 18.30 -6.67 63.53
CA LEU A 499 19.34 -7.49 64.14
C LEU A 499 20.18 -6.67 65.14
N LEU A 500 20.65 -5.48 64.76
CA LEU A 500 21.36 -4.56 65.65
C LEU A 500 20.52 -4.23 66.90
N VAL A 501 19.25 -3.86 66.72
CA VAL A 501 18.32 -3.55 67.83
C VAL A 501 18.07 -4.78 68.70
N SER A 502 17.96 -5.98 68.12
CA SER A 502 17.79 -7.23 68.87
C SER A 502 19.03 -7.57 69.70
N TYR A 503 20.23 -7.39 69.14
CA TYR A 503 21.50 -7.62 69.83
C TYR A 503 21.69 -6.63 70.99
N ALA A 504 21.42 -5.34 70.77
CA ALA A 504 21.44 -4.32 71.82
C ALA A 504 20.51 -4.66 73.01
N LYS A 505 19.36 -5.30 72.76
CA LYS A 505 18.43 -5.78 73.81
C LYS A 505 18.94 -7.00 74.59
N THR A 506 19.96 -7.72 74.11
CA THR A 506 20.52 -8.89 74.84
C THR A 506 21.65 -8.54 75.81
N LEU A 507 22.23 -7.33 75.70
CA LEU A 507 23.34 -6.90 76.53
C LEU A 507 22.91 -6.66 77.98
N LYS A 508 23.54 -7.38 78.93
CA LYS A 508 23.40 -7.19 80.37
C LYS A 508 24.69 -6.60 80.95
N GLY A 509 24.57 -5.53 81.73
CA GLY A 509 25.70 -4.69 82.15
C GLY A 509 26.64 -5.28 83.22
N GLU A 510 26.55 -6.57 83.56
CA GLU A 510 27.25 -7.14 84.72
C GLU A 510 28.74 -7.41 84.50
N HIS A 511 29.21 -7.50 83.24
CA HIS A 511 30.59 -7.88 82.88
C HIS A 511 31.24 -7.03 81.76
N VAL A 512 30.75 -5.80 81.51
CA VAL A 512 31.28 -4.91 80.46
C VAL A 512 31.89 -3.66 81.09
N SER A 513 33.10 -3.26 80.67
CA SER A 513 33.73 -2.02 81.16
C SER A 513 32.99 -0.78 80.63
N PRO A 514 32.95 0.35 81.38
CA PRO A 514 32.30 1.57 80.93
C PRO A 514 32.81 2.08 79.57
N THR A 515 34.11 1.94 79.30
CA THR A 515 34.73 2.30 78.02
C THR A 515 34.20 1.42 76.88
N ALA A 516 34.23 0.09 77.03
CA ALA A 516 33.76 -0.83 76.01
C ALA A 516 32.24 -0.69 75.71
N MET A 517 31.44 -0.31 76.71
CA MET A 517 30.03 0.04 76.51
C MET A 517 29.88 1.36 75.74
N GLY A 518 30.73 2.35 76.00
CA GLY A 518 30.78 3.61 75.23
C GLY A 518 31.12 3.37 73.76
N ASP A 519 32.20 2.64 73.49
CA ASP A 519 32.66 2.31 72.13
C ASP A 519 31.58 1.53 71.35
N PHE A 520 30.89 0.60 72.02
CA PHE A 520 29.76 -0.14 71.43
C PHE A 520 28.56 0.77 71.13
N LEU A 521 28.17 1.65 72.05
CA LEU A 521 27.02 2.56 71.84
C LEU A 521 27.30 3.57 70.72
N GLU A 522 28.52 4.10 70.63
CA GLU A 522 28.94 4.96 69.53
C GLU A 522 28.89 4.22 68.19
N SER A 523 29.43 2.98 68.15
CA SER A 523 29.38 2.12 66.96
C SER A 523 27.94 1.77 66.54
N PHE A 524 27.08 1.44 67.51
CA PHE A 524 25.66 1.12 67.30
C PHE A 524 24.88 2.33 66.75
N VAL A 525 25.05 3.52 67.33
CA VAL A 525 24.41 4.74 66.84
C VAL A 525 24.95 5.15 65.47
N SER A 526 26.26 5.00 65.23
CA SER A 526 26.90 5.26 63.94
C SER A 526 26.36 4.33 62.84
N GLN A 527 26.27 3.03 63.11
CA GLN A 527 25.75 2.06 62.15
C GLN A 527 24.23 2.20 61.93
N GLY A 528 23.45 2.44 63.00
CA GLY A 528 22.02 2.70 62.90
C GLY A 528 21.70 3.94 62.05
N ARG A 529 22.49 5.02 62.18
CA ARG A 529 22.38 6.21 61.32
C ARG A 529 22.69 5.91 59.85
N LYS A 530 23.76 5.15 59.57
CA LYS A 530 24.12 4.72 58.21
C LYS A 530 23.01 3.88 57.57
N ASN A 531 22.45 2.92 58.31
CA ASN A 531 21.37 2.07 57.82
C ASN A 531 20.10 2.90 57.53
N LEU A 532 19.69 3.79 58.44
CA LEU A 532 18.55 4.68 58.23
C LEU A 532 18.73 5.62 57.02
N GLN A 533 19.93 6.15 56.82
CA GLN A 533 20.24 6.94 55.63
C GLN A 533 20.13 6.10 54.35
N ALA A 534 20.71 4.91 54.32
CA ALA A 534 20.63 4.01 53.17
C ALA A 534 19.19 3.58 52.84
N ILE A 535 18.34 3.37 53.85
CA ILE A 535 16.91 3.07 53.67
C ILE A 535 16.18 4.27 53.04
N ALA A 536 16.43 5.50 53.51
CA ALA A 536 15.84 6.70 52.94
C ALA A 536 16.26 6.94 51.48
N GLU A 537 17.54 6.72 51.15
CA GLU A 537 18.06 6.80 49.78
C GLU A 537 17.48 5.71 48.85
N LEU A 538 17.12 4.53 49.38
CA LEU A 538 16.45 3.47 48.63
C LEU A 538 14.97 3.79 48.41
N ASP A 539 14.27 4.34 49.41
CA ASP A 539 12.88 4.77 49.27
C ASP A 539 12.71 5.89 48.22
N GLU A 540 13.61 6.87 48.18
CA GLU A 540 13.61 7.91 47.14
C GLU A 540 13.74 7.29 45.73
N LYS A 541 14.66 6.33 45.56
CA LYS A 541 14.85 5.61 44.28
C LYS A 541 13.62 4.79 43.88
N ILE A 542 12.93 4.17 44.84
CA ILE A 542 11.69 3.41 44.59
C ILE A 542 10.57 4.36 44.14
N VAL A 543 10.38 5.51 44.79
CA VAL A 543 9.36 6.51 44.41
C VAL A 543 9.61 7.07 43.00
N VAL A 544 10.87 7.31 42.62
CA VAL A 544 11.22 7.73 41.26
C VAL A 544 10.90 6.64 40.23
N LEU A 545 11.19 5.37 40.52
CA LEU A 545 10.84 4.24 39.65
C LEU A 545 9.32 4.06 39.52
N ASP A 546 8.55 4.22 40.58
CA ASP A 546 7.08 4.12 40.51
C ASP A 546 6.47 5.20 39.60
N ARG A 547 6.94 6.45 39.71
CA ARG A 547 6.53 7.52 38.78
C ARG A 547 6.91 7.18 37.34
N GLN A 548 8.07 6.59 37.08
CA GLN A 548 8.48 6.16 35.75
C GLN A 548 7.58 5.03 35.21
N ILE A 549 7.25 4.03 36.03
CA ILE A 549 6.34 2.94 35.66
C ILE A 549 4.95 3.47 35.32
N GLU A 550 4.41 4.41 36.09
CA GLU A 550 3.09 4.98 35.84
C GLU A 550 3.05 5.83 34.54
N VAL A 551 4.11 6.58 34.25
CA VAL A 551 4.27 7.30 32.98
C VAL A 551 4.32 6.33 31.79
N GLU A 552 5.07 5.23 31.88
CA GLU A 552 5.13 4.23 30.81
C GLU A 552 3.80 3.48 30.62
N LEU A 553 3.05 3.20 31.70
CA LEU A 553 1.70 2.62 31.62
C LEU A 553 0.69 3.56 30.93
N GLN A 554 0.76 4.86 31.19
CA GLN A 554 -0.10 5.85 30.51
C GLN A 554 0.25 5.98 29.01
N LYS A 555 1.53 5.85 28.64
CA LYS A 555 1.95 5.77 27.22
C LYS A 555 1.40 4.52 26.54
N GLU A 556 1.45 3.35 27.17
CA GLU A 556 0.85 2.14 26.58
C GLU A 556 -0.67 2.27 26.41
N ALA A 557 -1.38 2.81 27.41
CA ALA A 557 -2.83 2.95 27.39
C ALA A 557 -3.37 3.91 26.31
N THR A 558 -2.54 4.78 25.76
CA THR A 558 -2.91 5.74 24.72
C THR A 558 -2.57 5.28 23.30
N LYS A 559 -1.73 4.24 23.14
CA LYS A 559 -1.35 3.70 21.83
C LYS A 559 -2.50 2.98 21.13
N LYS A 560 -2.62 3.25 19.83
CA LYS A 560 -3.53 2.57 18.90
C LYS A 560 -2.72 1.98 17.74
N GLY A 561 -3.12 0.80 17.31
CA GLY A 561 -2.32 -0.07 16.43
C GLY A 561 -1.61 -1.16 17.24
N ALA A 562 -1.15 -2.21 16.56
CA ALA A 562 -0.33 -3.27 17.15
C ALA A 562 1.04 -3.32 16.47
N SER A 563 2.06 -3.77 17.18
CA SER A 563 3.43 -3.94 16.68
C SER A 563 3.78 -5.42 16.55
N THR A 564 3.05 -6.13 15.68
CA THR A 564 3.24 -7.57 15.41
C THR A 564 3.84 -7.85 14.02
N GLY A 565 4.38 -6.82 13.36
CA GLY A 565 5.16 -6.97 12.13
C GLY A 565 6.58 -7.46 12.43
N GLU A 566 7.11 -8.27 11.52
CA GLU A 566 8.48 -8.76 11.54
C GLU A 566 9.07 -8.69 10.12
N VAL A 567 10.34 -8.33 10.02
CA VAL A 567 11.11 -8.36 8.77
C VAL A 567 12.39 -9.16 9.00
N THR A 568 12.55 -10.26 8.28
CA THR A 568 13.80 -11.01 8.17
C THR A 568 14.56 -10.54 6.94
N ILE A 569 15.85 -10.25 7.10
CA ILE A 569 16.78 -9.89 6.02
C ILE A 569 17.93 -10.90 6.05
N VAL A 570 18.30 -11.47 4.90
CA VAL A 570 19.48 -12.34 4.77
C VAL A 570 20.52 -11.63 3.92
N LEU A 571 21.70 -11.40 4.51
CA LEU A 571 22.86 -10.77 3.85
C LEU A 571 24.03 -11.75 3.75
N GLY A 572 24.91 -11.55 2.77
CA GLY A 572 26.23 -12.17 2.70
C GLY A 572 27.32 -11.16 2.42
N THR A 573 28.51 -11.37 2.99
CA THR A 573 29.71 -10.58 2.68
C THR A 573 30.94 -11.47 2.61
N ASP A 574 31.82 -11.18 1.66
CA ASP A 574 33.07 -11.94 1.46
C ASP A 574 34.11 -11.61 2.56
N SER A 575 34.07 -10.40 3.13
CA SER A 575 34.95 -9.92 4.21
C SER A 575 34.18 -9.24 5.35
N GLU A 576 34.84 -9.00 6.49
CA GLU A 576 34.26 -8.21 7.59
C GLU A 576 34.04 -6.75 7.12
N ALA A 577 32.82 -6.23 7.29
CA ALA A 577 32.37 -4.97 6.69
C ALA A 577 31.35 -4.25 7.58
N HIS A 578 31.46 -2.93 7.71
CA HIS A 578 30.47 -2.10 8.40
C HIS A 578 29.39 -1.65 7.43
N VAL A 579 28.10 -1.84 7.77
CA VAL A 579 26.97 -1.48 6.90
C VAL A 579 25.88 -0.70 7.64
N ASP A 580 25.26 0.24 6.94
CA ASP A 580 24.11 1.04 7.41
C ASP A 580 22.84 0.58 6.67
N ILE A 581 22.22 -0.50 7.16
CA ILE A 581 21.04 -1.09 6.52
C ILE A 581 19.86 -0.12 6.62
N LYS A 582 19.52 0.49 5.49
CA LYS A 582 18.35 1.34 5.32
C LYS A 582 17.13 0.50 4.96
N LEU A 583 16.30 0.22 5.95
CA LEU A 583 15.00 -0.42 5.81
C LEU A 583 13.92 0.64 5.49
N THR A 584 13.22 0.48 4.37
CA THR A 584 12.14 1.37 3.93
C THR A 584 10.86 0.57 3.73
N TYR A 585 9.75 1.01 4.31
CA TYR A 585 8.45 0.31 4.23
C TYR A 585 7.27 1.29 4.31
N ILE A 586 6.11 0.88 3.82
CA ILE A 586 4.87 1.67 3.87
C ILE A 586 3.98 1.13 4.99
N VAL A 587 3.36 2.03 5.75
CA VAL A 587 2.33 1.75 6.76
C VAL A 587 1.01 2.40 6.39
N SER A 588 -0.09 1.81 6.83
CA SER A 588 -1.43 2.40 6.77
C SER A 588 -1.78 3.15 8.07
N ASN A 589 -2.96 3.78 8.13
CA ASN A 589 -3.43 4.56 9.29
C ASN A 589 -2.61 5.83 9.61
N ALA A 590 -2.06 6.50 8.59
CA ALA A 590 -1.32 7.75 8.72
C ALA A 590 -1.78 8.77 7.67
N SER A 591 -2.23 9.97 8.08
CA SER A 591 -2.86 10.94 7.18
C SER A 591 -2.51 12.39 7.51
N TRP A 592 -2.57 13.29 6.52
CA TRP A 592 -2.26 14.70 6.72
C TRP A 592 -3.14 15.68 5.91
N GLU A 593 -3.46 16.82 6.52
CA GLU A 593 -4.24 17.92 5.95
C GLU A 593 -3.49 19.26 6.02
N SER A 594 -3.61 20.08 4.97
CA SER A 594 -3.07 21.43 4.88
C SER A 594 -3.96 22.40 5.65
N THR A 595 -3.38 23.20 6.55
CA THR A 595 -4.09 24.23 7.33
C THR A 595 -3.25 25.49 7.42
N TYR A 596 -3.92 26.64 7.53
CA TYR A 596 -3.22 27.92 7.53
C TYR A 596 -3.71 28.81 8.66
N GLU A 597 -2.81 29.65 9.16
CA GLU A 597 -3.16 30.78 10.02
C GLU A 597 -2.65 32.06 9.36
N LEU A 598 -3.59 32.95 9.01
CA LEU A 598 -3.26 34.25 8.44
C LEU A 598 -3.20 35.26 9.58
N HIS A 599 -1.99 35.73 9.89
CA HIS A 599 -1.72 36.74 10.90
C HIS A 599 -1.61 38.11 10.24
N ALA A 600 -2.47 39.03 10.68
CA ALA A 600 -2.46 40.43 10.28
C ALA A 600 -2.33 41.33 11.52
N ALA A 601 -1.71 42.49 11.36
CA ALA A 601 -1.58 43.50 12.40
C ALA A 601 -2.24 44.82 11.99
N THR A 602 -2.60 45.65 12.97
CA THR A 602 -2.98 47.05 12.73
C THR A 602 -1.91 48.00 13.28
N ASP A 603 -1.50 48.97 12.49
CA ASP A 603 -0.69 50.10 12.94
C ASP A 603 -1.63 51.29 13.22
N ASN A 604 -1.59 51.81 14.45
CA ASN A 604 -2.46 52.91 14.92
C ASN A 604 -3.97 52.69 14.61
N GLY A 605 -4.42 51.44 14.66
CA GLY A 605 -5.81 51.03 14.36
C GLY A 605 -6.13 50.85 12.87
N LYS A 606 -5.21 51.19 11.96
CA LYS A 606 -5.33 50.93 10.51
C LYS A 606 -4.72 49.56 10.18
N PRO A 607 -5.37 48.71 9.37
CA PRO A 607 -4.78 47.45 8.91
C PRO A 607 -3.43 47.66 8.19
N SER A 608 -2.40 46.91 8.62
CA SER A 608 -1.07 46.89 7.99
C SER A 608 -1.10 46.08 6.70
N PRO A 609 -0.40 46.50 5.63
CA PRO A 609 -0.27 45.69 4.42
C PRO A 609 0.63 44.46 4.61
N SER A 610 1.47 44.42 5.65
CA SER A 610 2.30 43.26 5.98
C SER A 610 1.45 42.19 6.67
N VAL A 611 1.34 41.02 6.07
CA VAL A 611 0.67 39.85 6.64
C VAL A 611 1.61 38.64 6.64
N SER A 612 1.38 37.70 7.56
CA SER A 612 2.14 36.45 7.64
C SER A 612 1.20 35.26 7.50
N LEU A 613 1.45 34.36 6.54
CA LEU A 613 0.70 33.13 6.39
C LEU A 613 1.51 31.97 6.99
N HIS A 614 1.08 31.48 8.15
CA HIS A 614 1.69 30.34 8.81
C HIS A 614 1.07 29.08 8.20
N TYR A 615 1.85 28.37 7.36
CA TYR A 615 1.46 27.09 6.78
C TYR A 615 1.75 25.98 7.79
N ARG A 616 0.70 25.26 8.19
CA ARG A 616 0.73 24.15 9.16
C ARG A 616 0.12 22.90 8.55
N ALA A 617 0.63 21.73 8.92
CA ALA A 617 -0.03 20.47 8.60
C ALA A 617 -0.67 19.89 9.85
N ARG A 618 -1.87 19.33 9.69
CA ARG A 618 -2.55 18.48 10.68
C ARG A 618 -2.26 17.04 10.34
N ILE A 619 -1.70 16.29 11.27
CA ILE A 619 -1.29 14.91 11.07
C ILE A 619 -2.02 14.04 12.09
N THR A 620 -2.57 12.92 11.62
CA THR A 620 -3.19 11.91 12.48
C THR A 620 -2.65 10.56 12.08
N GLN A 621 -2.10 9.84 13.07
CA GLN A 621 -1.53 8.52 12.87
C GLN A 621 -1.89 7.57 14.02
N SER A 622 -2.13 6.31 13.69
CA SER A 622 -2.34 5.21 14.65
C SER A 622 -1.69 3.93 14.12
N THR A 623 -0.39 4.02 13.83
CA THR A 623 0.40 2.96 13.19
C THR A 623 0.81 1.85 14.18
N GLY A 624 0.86 2.17 15.47
CA GLY A 624 1.43 1.37 16.56
C GLY A 624 2.71 2.00 17.14
N GLU A 625 3.37 2.89 16.38
CA GLU A 625 4.69 3.43 16.70
C GLU A 625 4.68 4.97 16.81
N ASP A 626 5.32 5.51 17.84
CA ASP A 626 5.48 6.96 17.98
C ASP A 626 6.65 7.42 17.11
N TRP A 627 6.38 8.30 16.15
CA TRP A 627 7.45 8.94 15.38
C TRP A 627 8.09 9.97 16.31
N THR A 628 9.33 9.74 16.75
CA THR A 628 10.00 10.58 17.75
C THR A 628 11.28 11.13 17.16
N ASP A 629 11.48 12.44 17.25
CA ASP A 629 12.66 13.14 16.70
C ASP A 629 12.91 12.80 15.21
N THR A 630 11.83 12.66 14.44
CA THR A 630 11.85 12.10 13.09
C THR A 630 11.85 13.20 12.01
N ALA A 631 12.63 13.02 10.94
CA ALA A 631 12.56 13.89 9.78
C ALA A 631 11.26 13.64 9.01
N LEU A 632 10.44 14.67 8.83
CA LEU A 632 9.07 14.54 8.35
C LEU A 632 8.89 15.20 6.98
N THR A 633 8.38 14.43 6.01
CA THR A 633 8.02 14.91 4.67
C THR A 633 6.53 14.73 4.43
N LEU A 634 5.89 15.72 3.82
CA LEU A 634 4.47 15.71 3.48
C LEU A 634 4.31 15.68 1.97
N SER A 635 3.67 14.63 1.44
CA SER A 635 3.56 14.42 0.00
C SER A 635 2.12 14.47 -0.47
N THR A 636 1.91 15.11 -1.64
CA THR A 636 0.60 15.16 -2.30
C THR A 636 0.23 13.88 -3.05
N VAL A 637 1.17 12.91 -3.18
CA VAL A 637 0.90 11.58 -3.74
C VAL A 637 -0.29 10.92 -3.02
N ALA A 638 -1.20 10.34 -3.79
CA ALA A 638 -2.03 9.25 -3.32
C ALA A 638 -1.28 7.93 -3.55
N ALA A 639 -0.87 7.22 -2.50
CA ALA A 639 -0.07 5.98 -2.62
C ALA A 639 -0.80 4.83 -3.35
N SER A 640 -2.10 4.96 -3.60
CA SER A 640 -2.85 4.14 -4.57
C SER A 640 -2.46 4.36 -6.03
N THR A 641 -1.46 5.21 -6.32
CA THR A 641 -0.92 5.47 -7.67
C THR A 641 0.22 4.52 -8.04
N ILE A 642 0.75 3.73 -7.08
CA ILE A 642 1.82 2.74 -7.31
C ILE A 642 1.35 1.61 -8.25
N ALA A 643 0.03 1.34 -8.33
CA ALA A 643 -0.56 0.41 -9.28
C ALA A 643 -1.80 1.02 -9.94
N LYS A 644 -1.59 1.91 -10.93
CA LYS A 644 -2.63 2.31 -11.89
C LYS A 644 -2.24 1.83 -13.29
N SER A 645 -2.93 0.83 -13.79
CA SER A 645 -2.92 0.53 -15.23
C SER A 645 -3.51 1.72 -16.00
N ILE A 646 -3.02 1.94 -17.22
CA ILE A 646 -3.58 2.95 -18.12
C ILE A 646 -5.05 2.58 -18.39
N PRO A 647 -6.03 3.45 -18.09
CA PRO A 647 -7.44 3.12 -18.23
C PRO A 647 -7.81 2.94 -19.70
N TRP A 648 -8.34 1.76 -20.04
CA TRP A 648 -8.80 1.47 -21.39
C TRP A 648 -10.12 2.19 -21.71
N LEU A 649 -10.19 2.79 -22.90
CA LEU A 649 -11.41 3.42 -23.42
C LEU A 649 -12.40 2.35 -23.89
N ASN A 650 -13.50 2.18 -23.15
CA ASN A 650 -14.61 1.32 -23.58
C ASN A 650 -15.29 1.88 -24.84
N ALA A 651 -15.61 1.02 -25.80
CA ALA A 651 -16.26 1.41 -27.05
C ALA A 651 -17.67 1.98 -26.81
N ILE A 652 -17.83 3.29 -27.04
CA ILE A 652 -19.10 4.01 -26.86
C ILE A 652 -20.06 3.67 -28.01
N LYS A 653 -21.24 3.11 -27.69
CA LYS A 653 -22.33 2.90 -28.65
C LYS A 653 -23.40 3.98 -28.48
N ILE A 654 -23.55 4.84 -29.49
CA ILE A 654 -24.65 5.83 -29.56
C ILE A 654 -25.97 5.08 -29.78
N ARG A 655 -27.00 5.43 -29.01
CA ARG A 655 -28.39 5.03 -29.24
C ARG A 655 -29.28 6.29 -29.26
N PRO A 656 -30.31 6.36 -30.12
CA PRO A 656 -31.21 7.51 -30.15
C PRO A 656 -32.00 7.60 -28.83
N GLN A 657 -32.12 8.82 -28.33
CA GLN A 657 -32.77 9.13 -27.06
C GLN A 657 -34.30 9.00 -27.20
N SER A 658 -34.87 7.94 -26.60
CA SER A 658 -36.33 7.75 -26.57
C SER A 658 -36.98 8.89 -25.76
N HIS A 659 -37.67 9.80 -26.43
CA HIS A 659 -38.46 10.84 -25.78
C HIS A 659 -39.61 10.22 -24.97
N PRO A 660 -39.88 10.71 -23.75
CA PRO A 660 -41.10 10.34 -23.03
C PRO A 660 -42.32 10.87 -23.80
N ALA A 661 -43.34 10.02 -23.96
CA ALA A 661 -44.53 10.36 -24.73
C ALA A 661 -45.33 11.49 -24.06
N ARG A 662 -45.47 12.64 -24.77
CA ARG A 662 -46.50 13.63 -24.44
C ARG A 662 -47.87 13.07 -24.76
N GLN A 663 -48.79 13.11 -23.79
CA GLN A 663 -50.21 13.06 -24.08
C GLN A 663 -50.61 14.27 -24.94
N GLY A 664 -51.32 14.02 -26.04
CA GLY A 664 -51.85 15.04 -26.94
C GLY A 664 -52.66 14.35 -28.03
N GLY A 665 -53.99 14.45 -27.95
CA GLY A 665 -54.90 13.71 -28.83
C GLY A 665 -54.94 14.25 -30.26
N GLY A 666 -55.20 13.36 -31.22
CA GLY A 666 -55.44 13.70 -32.62
C GLY A 666 -56.04 12.51 -33.37
N LEU A 667 -57.30 12.63 -33.80
CA LEU A 667 -57.95 11.68 -34.70
C LEU A 667 -57.36 11.78 -36.13
N PHE A 668 -57.68 10.77 -36.96
CA PHE A 668 -57.40 10.62 -38.41
C PHE A 668 -56.03 10.02 -38.81
N GLY A 669 -56.01 9.23 -39.90
CA GLY A 669 -54.77 8.96 -40.63
C GLY A 669 -54.46 7.52 -41.10
N GLN A 670 -55.47 6.68 -41.28
CA GLN A 670 -55.41 5.35 -41.93
C GLN A 670 -54.38 5.18 -43.08
N LYS A 671 -53.51 4.15 -42.99
CA LYS A 671 -53.01 3.18 -44.02
C LYS A 671 -51.58 2.69 -43.66
N LEU A 672 -51.37 1.40 -43.38
CA LEU A 672 -51.21 0.27 -44.32
C LEU A 672 -50.08 0.48 -45.34
N VAL A 673 -49.00 -0.31 -45.22
CA VAL A 673 -48.51 -1.27 -46.24
C VAL A 673 -47.66 -2.37 -45.54
N ASN A 674 -47.93 -3.63 -45.91
CA ASN A 674 -47.22 -4.88 -45.58
C ASN A 674 -45.76 -4.91 -46.17
N ASN A 675 -44.82 -5.81 -45.85
CA ASN A 675 -44.92 -7.15 -45.28
C ASN A 675 -43.56 -7.67 -44.72
N ASN A 676 -43.64 -8.69 -43.87
CA ASN A 676 -42.67 -9.79 -43.67
C ASN A 676 -41.19 -9.51 -43.32
N ALA A 677 -40.84 -9.75 -42.05
CA ALA A 677 -39.87 -10.79 -41.71
C ALA A 677 -40.15 -11.38 -40.30
N PHE A 678 -40.49 -12.68 -40.29
CA PHE A 678 -40.46 -13.67 -39.20
C PHE A 678 -40.17 -13.21 -37.75
N GLY A 679 -41.11 -13.53 -36.86
CA GLY A 679 -40.85 -13.60 -35.42
C GLY A 679 -40.35 -14.99 -34.99
N ALA A 680 -39.51 -15.01 -33.97
CA ALA A 680 -39.33 -16.16 -33.08
C ALA A 680 -39.14 -15.62 -31.66
N PHE A 681 -40.10 -15.91 -30.78
CA PHE A 681 -39.98 -15.60 -29.36
C PHE A 681 -39.07 -16.63 -28.69
N SER A 682 -38.18 -16.13 -27.83
CA SER A 682 -37.97 -16.58 -26.45
C SER A 682 -38.44 -18.00 -26.08
N ASN A 683 -37.50 -18.91 -25.77
CA ASN A 683 -37.31 -19.51 -24.43
C ASN A 683 -36.62 -20.88 -24.49
N ASN A 684 -35.55 -21.06 -23.71
CA ASN A 684 -35.62 -21.91 -22.49
C ASN A 684 -34.29 -21.90 -21.72
N ALA A 685 -34.31 -21.29 -20.53
CA ALA A 685 -33.52 -21.72 -19.40
C ALA A 685 -34.44 -22.52 -18.45
N PRO A 686 -33.93 -23.49 -17.68
CA PRO A 686 -34.77 -24.51 -17.03
C PRO A 686 -35.56 -24.01 -15.82
N VAL A 687 -36.62 -24.75 -15.49
CA VAL A 687 -37.57 -24.49 -14.39
C VAL A 687 -37.40 -25.52 -13.28
N LEU A 688 -37.24 -25.06 -12.03
CA LEU A 688 -37.53 -25.77 -10.77
C LEU A 688 -37.40 -24.74 -9.63
N GLY A 689 -38.31 -24.59 -8.67
CA GLY A 689 -39.64 -25.17 -8.48
C GLY A 689 -40.51 -24.25 -7.60
N GLN A 690 -41.82 -24.49 -7.56
CA GLN A 690 -42.81 -23.57 -6.96
C GLN A 690 -42.80 -23.57 -5.42
N ALA A 691 -43.06 -22.40 -4.81
CA ALA A 691 -44.22 -22.19 -3.92
C ALA A 691 -44.21 -20.78 -3.29
N PHE A 692 -45.04 -19.85 -3.76
CA PHE A 692 -45.53 -18.76 -2.91
C PHE A 692 -46.96 -18.36 -3.32
N GLY A 693 -47.88 -18.45 -2.36
CA GLY A 693 -49.23 -17.95 -2.50
C GLY A 693 -49.29 -16.42 -2.38
N GLN A 694 -50.40 -15.85 -2.82
CA GLN A 694 -50.69 -14.42 -2.70
C GLN A 694 -50.68 -13.98 -1.22
N MET A 695 -49.92 -12.94 -0.87
CA MET A 695 -50.06 -12.26 0.42
C MET A 695 -51.01 -11.05 0.33
N PRO A 696 -51.80 -10.75 1.38
CA PRO A 696 -52.85 -9.74 1.29
C PRO A 696 -52.34 -8.31 1.46
N VAL A 697 -53.02 -7.35 0.81
CA VAL A 697 -52.72 -5.91 0.82
C VAL A 697 -52.65 -5.29 2.24
N GLN A 698 -53.21 -5.93 3.26
CA GLN A 698 -53.16 -5.47 4.65
C GLN A 698 -51.74 -5.45 5.26
N GLN A 699 -50.84 -6.37 4.87
CA GLN A 699 -49.48 -6.43 5.48
C GLN A 699 -48.59 -5.27 5.04
N GLN A 700 -48.72 -4.80 3.79
CA GLN A 700 -47.92 -3.69 3.27
C GLN A 700 -48.32 -2.35 3.89
N GLN A 701 -49.57 -2.22 4.34
CA GLN A 701 -50.07 -1.02 5.01
C GLN A 701 -49.68 -0.96 6.50
N GLN A 702 -49.59 -2.12 7.18
CA GLN A 702 -49.04 -2.22 8.54
C GLN A 702 -47.52 -1.93 8.59
N ALA A 703 -46.75 -2.36 7.58
CA ALA A 703 -45.32 -2.10 7.51
C ALA A 703 -44.99 -0.58 7.46
N MET A 704 -45.73 0.20 6.66
CA MET A 704 -45.57 1.66 6.62
C MET A 704 -45.97 2.34 7.94
N GLN A 705 -46.99 1.85 8.65
CA GLN A 705 -47.35 2.37 9.98
C GLN A 705 -46.28 2.07 11.04
N GLN A 706 -45.63 0.91 11.00
CA GLN A 706 -44.51 0.59 11.91
C GLN A 706 -43.28 1.47 11.65
N GLN A 707 -42.91 1.71 10.39
CA GLN A 707 -41.79 2.62 10.06
C GLN A 707 -42.07 4.07 10.51
N ALA A 708 -43.31 4.56 10.36
CA ALA A 708 -43.69 5.89 10.83
C ALA A 708 -43.60 6.02 12.37
N MET A 709 -44.05 5.01 13.12
CA MET A 709 -43.89 5.00 14.58
C MET A 709 -42.42 4.90 15.02
N GLN A 710 -41.58 4.14 14.33
CA GLN A 710 -40.14 4.08 14.64
C GLN A 710 -39.44 5.43 14.43
N GLN A 711 -39.78 6.18 13.38
CA GLN A 711 -39.23 7.53 13.19
C GLN A 711 -39.68 8.52 14.27
N GLN A 712 -40.95 8.48 14.70
CA GLN A 712 -41.41 9.33 15.80
C GLN A 712 -40.77 8.94 17.16
N ALA A 713 -40.56 7.64 17.41
CA ALA A 713 -39.87 7.18 18.62
C ALA A 713 -38.41 7.66 18.67
N MET A 714 -37.67 7.60 17.55
CA MET A 714 -36.30 8.14 17.48
C MET A 714 -36.27 9.66 17.70
N GLN A 715 -37.23 10.43 17.15
CA GLN A 715 -37.30 11.87 17.42
C GLN A 715 -37.60 12.20 18.90
N GLN A 716 -38.45 11.42 19.58
CA GLN A 716 -38.68 11.61 21.01
C GLN A 716 -37.45 11.25 21.86
N GLN A 717 -36.72 10.18 21.53
CA GLN A 717 -35.47 9.84 22.22
C GLN A 717 -34.38 10.91 22.02
N ALA A 718 -34.26 11.48 20.81
CA ALA A 718 -33.32 12.57 20.55
C ALA A 718 -33.65 13.84 21.38
N MET A 719 -34.93 14.20 21.48
CA MET A 719 -35.34 15.32 22.36
C MET A 719 -35.11 15.02 23.84
N GLN A 720 -35.34 13.79 24.32
CA GLN A 720 -35.04 13.42 25.72
C GLN A 720 -33.53 13.47 26.02
N GLN A 721 -32.65 13.07 25.08
CA GLN A 721 -31.20 13.19 25.26
C GLN A 721 -30.75 14.66 25.30
N GLN A 722 -31.29 15.53 24.45
CA GLN A 722 -31.00 16.97 24.52
C GLN A 722 -31.50 17.61 25.83
N ALA A 723 -32.67 17.22 26.33
CA ALA A 723 -33.20 17.69 27.60
C ALA A 723 -32.31 17.25 28.80
N MET A 724 -31.83 16.00 28.81
CA MET A 724 -30.89 15.53 29.83
C MET A 724 -29.53 16.26 29.76
N GLN A 725 -29.00 16.54 28.56
CA GLN A 725 -27.76 17.32 28.43
C GLN A 725 -27.93 18.77 28.94
N GLN A 726 -29.08 19.39 28.72
CA GLN A 726 -29.35 20.74 29.27
C GLN A 726 -29.49 20.73 30.80
N GLN A 727 -30.14 19.70 31.38
CA GLN A 727 -30.21 19.56 32.85
C GLN A 727 -28.83 19.29 33.48
N ALA A 728 -27.98 18.48 32.84
CA ALA A 728 -26.61 18.23 33.30
C ALA A 728 -25.76 19.51 33.32
N MET A 729 -25.87 20.35 32.27
CA MET A 729 -25.19 21.66 32.24
C MET A 729 -25.68 22.62 33.34
N GLN A 730 -26.99 22.64 33.63
CA GLN A 730 -27.53 23.49 34.71
C GLN A 730 -27.08 23.02 36.11
N GLN A 731 -26.96 21.71 36.35
CA GLN A 731 -26.43 21.21 37.62
C GLN A 731 -24.94 21.55 37.83
N GLN A 732 -24.11 21.51 36.78
CA GLN A 732 -22.71 21.95 36.87
C GLN A 732 -22.58 23.44 37.16
N GLN A 733 -23.45 24.31 36.61
CA GLN A 733 -23.40 25.74 36.92
C GLN A 733 -23.87 26.06 38.36
N GLN A 734 -24.80 25.29 38.93
CA GLN A 734 -25.24 25.51 40.32
C GLN A 734 -24.21 25.06 41.37
N GLN A 735 -23.37 24.05 41.06
CA GLN A 735 -22.31 23.61 41.98
C GLN A 735 -21.12 24.59 42.08
N GLN A 736 -20.95 25.53 41.14
CA GLN A 736 -19.87 26.54 41.21
C GLN A 736 -20.26 27.82 41.98
N GLN A 737 -21.50 27.96 42.46
CA GLN A 737 -21.98 29.16 43.16
C GLN A 737 -22.21 29.00 44.67
N GLN A 738 -21.83 27.86 45.28
CA GLN A 738 -21.99 27.63 46.72
C GLN A 738 -20.73 27.09 47.42
N GLN A 739 -19.78 27.97 47.70
CA GLN A 739 -18.95 27.88 48.92
C GLN A 739 -18.80 29.28 49.56
N PRO A 740 -18.82 29.41 50.91
CA PRO A 740 -18.96 30.72 51.55
C PRO A 740 -17.63 31.40 51.88
N GLN A 741 -17.59 32.73 51.76
CA GLN A 741 -16.56 33.55 52.39
C GLN A 741 -16.81 33.70 53.89
N GLN A 742 -15.74 33.75 54.70
CA GLN A 742 -15.77 34.38 56.03
C GLN A 742 -14.65 35.43 56.15
N GLN A 743 -14.97 36.48 56.91
CA GLN A 743 -14.17 37.68 57.16
C GLN A 743 -13.04 37.37 58.18
N SER A 744 -12.07 38.21 58.53
CA SER A 744 -11.98 39.67 58.69
C SER A 744 -10.49 40.04 58.94
N GLY A 745 -10.01 41.28 58.87
CA GLY A 745 -10.64 42.58 58.59
C GLY A 745 -9.65 43.75 58.81
N PHE A 746 -10.17 44.97 58.87
CA PHE A 746 -9.50 46.26 59.16
C PHE A 746 -8.45 46.79 58.16
N GLY A 747 -8.65 48.06 57.78
CA GLY A 747 -7.64 48.89 57.13
C GLY A 747 -7.70 50.34 57.64
N PHE A 748 -6.54 51.00 57.68
CA PHE A 748 -6.26 52.44 57.81
C PHE A 748 -4.72 52.57 57.72
N GLY A 749 -4.07 53.52 57.04
CA GLY A 749 -4.54 54.54 56.11
C GLY A 749 -3.37 55.39 55.53
N ALA A 750 -3.65 56.10 54.43
CA ALA A 750 -3.00 57.32 53.91
C ALA A 750 -1.45 57.52 53.86
N SER A 751 -0.93 57.49 52.62
CA SER A 751 -0.23 58.61 51.93
C SER A 751 0.98 59.35 52.54
N ALA A 752 2.14 59.25 51.87
CA ALA A 752 2.94 60.38 51.39
C ALA A 752 3.97 59.93 50.32
N ALA A 753 4.42 60.82 49.44
CA ALA A 753 5.32 60.52 48.31
C ALA A 753 6.56 61.42 48.29
N PHE A 754 7.69 60.95 47.74
CA PHE A 754 8.57 61.59 46.73
C PHE A 754 10.01 61.02 46.72
N GLY A 755 10.64 60.96 45.54
CA GLY A 755 12.08 61.23 45.38
C GLY A 755 13.05 60.04 45.19
N GLN A 756 13.68 60.01 44.01
CA GLN A 756 15.01 59.41 43.75
C GLN A 756 16.14 60.21 44.49
N PRO A 757 17.45 59.81 44.52
CA PRO A 757 18.15 58.85 43.63
C PRO A 757 19.25 57.93 44.26
N LEU A 758 19.90 57.15 43.37
CA LEU A 758 21.29 56.63 43.40
C LEU A 758 21.73 55.43 44.28
N GLN A 759 22.50 54.58 43.58
CA GLN A 759 23.67 53.76 44.00
C GLN A 759 23.53 52.33 44.56
N GLN A 760 24.52 51.53 44.11
CA GLN A 760 24.80 50.13 44.48
C GLN A 760 25.48 50.04 45.86
N PRO A 761 25.89 48.83 46.29
CA PRO A 761 27.31 48.54 46.11
C PRO A 761 27.62 47.17 45.48
N SER A 762 28.80 47.08 44.84
CA SER A 762 29.38 45.85 44.31
C SER A 762 30.33 45.18 45.32
N LEU A 763 30.55 43.87 45.18
CA LEU A 763 31.83 43.21 45.49
C LEU A 763 32.18 42.33 44.27
N PHE A 764 32.92 42.84 43.28
CA PHE A 764 34.39 42.68 43.13
C PHE A 764 34.84 41.21 43.04
N GLY A 765 35.55 40.76 42.00
CA GLY A 765 36.05 41.38 40.74
C GLY A 765 36.79 40.29 39.92
N GLY A 766 37.26 40.49 38.69
CA GLY A 766 37.26 41.67 37.83
C GLY A 766 38.60 41.84 37.10
N SER A 767 38.69 41.47 35.81
CA SER A 767 39.69 42.00 34.87
C SER A 767 39.44 41.58 33.41
N ALA A 768 39.55 42.54 32.50
CA ALA A 768 39.68 42.45 31.05
C ALA A 768 40.77 43.50 30.65
N PRO A 769 41.00 43.88 29.37
CA PRO A 769 40.86 43.20 28.06
C PRO A 769 42.31 42.92 27.55
N PRO A 770 42.84 43.26 26.34
CA PRO A 770 42.27 43.55 25.02
C PRO A 770 42.96 42.88 23.79
N GLN A 771 42.26 43.01 22.64
CA GLN A 771 42.71 43.27 21.25
C GLN A 771 44.05 42.77 20.65
N GLN A 772 43.92 42.46 19.36
CA GLN A 772 44.87 42.60 18.24
C GLN A 772 45.99 41.55 18.01
N GLN A 773 45.79 40.83 16.90
CA GLN A 773 46.77 40.48 15.86
C GLN A 773 48.26 40.64 16.18
N THR A 774 49.01 39.53 16.19
CA THR A 774 50.24 39.42 15.39
C THR A 774 50.38 38.00 14.83
N SER A 775 51.07 37.91 13.70
CA SER A 775 51.28 36.72 12.86
C SER A 775 52.61 36.01 13.12
N SER A 776 52.75 34.81 12.51
CA SER A 776 54.02 34.14 12.16
C SER A 776 54.63 33.29 13.31
N LEU A 777 55.20 32.10 13.10
CA LEU A 777 56.12 31.62 12.05
C LEU A 777 55.97 30.10 11.77
N PHE A 778 56.40 29.70 10.56
CA PHE A 778 57.06 28.43 10.16
C PHE A 778 56.85 27.14 11.00
N GLY A 779 56.54 25.98 10.41
CA GLY A 779 56.33 25.63 8.99
C GLY A 779 56.80 24.19 8.68
N THR A 780 56.60 23.74 7.42
CA THR A 780 57.25 22.57 6.75
C THR A 780 57.04 21.18 7.38
N SER A 781 56.87 20.06 6.66
CA SER A 781 56.87 19.71 5.22
C SER A 781 56.00 18.43 5.05
N THR A 782 55.76 17.79 3.90
CA THR A 782 56.37 17.82 2.55
C THR A 782 55.33 17.28 1.55
N THR A 783 55.29 17.79 0.32
CA THR A 783 54.52 17.19 -0.78
C THR A 783 55.31 16.06 -1.47
N SER A 784 54.62 15.14 -2.12
CA SER A 784 55.17 14.26 -3.17
C SER A 784 54.07 13.97 -4.19
N ASN A 785 54.46 13.76 -5.44
CA ASN A 785 53.71 14.22 -6.60
C ASN A 785 53.72 13.16 -7.73
N VAL A 786 52.67 13.17 -8.57
CA VAL A 786 52.62 12.59 -9.93
C VAL A 786 52.65 11.05 -10.09
N LEU A 787 51.63 10.50 -10.75
CA LEU A 787 51.74 9.79 -12.05
C LEU A 787 50.36 9.30 -12.55
N GLU A 788 49.92 9.79 -13.71
CA GLU A 788 49.11 8.99 -14.64
C GLU A 788 50.04 8.18 -15.56
N PRO A 789 49.55 7.10 -16.19
CA PRO A 789 49.27 7.22 -17.62
C PRO A 789 47.94 6.56 -18.06
N GLY A 790 47.26 7.18 -19.02
CA GLY A 790 45.98 6.69 -19.56
C GLY A 790 46.08 5.62 -20.64
N GLY A 791 44.91 5.21 -21.17
CA GLY A 791 44.78 4.26 -22.28
C GLY A 791 43.36 3.71 -22.38
N GLY A 792 42.47 4.43 -23.08
CA GLY A 792 41.03 4.19 -23.03
C GLY A 792 40.53 2.93 -23.74
N LEU A 793 39.24 2.65 -23.55
CA LEU A 793 38.21 2.70 -24.60
C LEU A 793 36.82 2.78 -23.94
N GLU A 794 35.95 3.63 -24.47
CA GLU A 794 34.65 3.97 -23.89
C GLU A 794 33.60 2.88 -24.16
N PHE A 795 32.81 2.55 -23.14
CA PHE A 795 31.47 1.98 -23.29
C PHE A 795 30.51 2.88 -22.51
N GLU A 796 29.52 3.45 -23.18
CA GLU A 796 28.50 4.29 -22.55
C GLU A 796 27.53 3.42 -21.75
N THR A 797 27.52 3.57 -20.43
CA THR A 797 26.42 3.16 -19.56
C THR A 797 25.76 4.40 -18.99
N GLU A 798 24.43 4.50 -19.09
CA GLU A 798 23.67 5.61 -18.53
C GLU A 798 23.67 5.52 -16.99
N ASP A 799 24.52 6.32 -16.34
CA ASP A 799 24.59 6.40 -14.88
C ASP A 799 23.32 7.04 -14.30
N PHE A 800 22.73 6.37 -13.30
CA PHE A 800 21.74 7.00 -12.41
C PHE A 800 22.45 7.99 -11.48
N GLU A 801 21.96 9.23 -11.37
CA GLU A 801 22.56 10.24 -10.50
C GLU A 801 22.49 9.84 -9.02
N ASP A 802 23.66 9.53 -8.44
CA ASP A 802 23.85 9.41 -6.99
C ASP A 802 23.65 10.76 -6.29
N ILE A 803 22.65 10.84 -5.41
CA ILE A 803 22.43 12.03 -4.56
C ILE A 803 23.46 12.04 -3.43
N ALA A 804 24.58 12.72 -3.67
CA ALA A 804 25.61 12.95 -2.66
C ALA A 804 25.05 13.75 -1.46
N VAL A 805 25.29 13.26 -0.24
CA VAL A 805 24.89 13.93 1.01
C VAL A 805 25.99 14.93 1.42
N PRO A 806 25.72 16.26 1.45
CA PRO A 806 26.76 17.24 1.77
C PRO A 806 27.06 17.28 3.27
N ASN A 807 28.33 17.14 3.63
CA ASN A 807 28.81 17.18 5.00
C ASN A 807 29.40 18.58 5.31
N ALA A 808 28.61 19.51 5.85
CA ALA A 808 29.01 20.70 6.64
C ALA A 808 27.83 21.66 6.86
N MET A 809 27.74 22.31 8.03
CA MET A 809 26.64 23.23 8.37
C MET A 809 26.76 24.61 7.70
N SER A 810 25.67 25.04 7.05
CA SER A 810 25.30 26.45 6.85
C SER A 810 23.78 26.62 6.95
N ALA A 811 23.30 27.82 7.31
CA ALA A 811 21.90 28.13 7.66
C ALA A 811 20.89 27.86 6.51
N PRO A 812 19.58 27.69 6.81
CA PRO A 812 18.72 26.77 6.07
C PRO A 812 18.20 27.31 4.73
N THR A 813 17.93 26.38 3.81
CA THR A 813 17.11 26.61 2.62
C THR A 813 16.19 25.40 2.45
N THR A 814 14.88 25.60 2.59
CA THR A 814 13.89 24.51 2.62
C THR A 814 13.60 24.01 1.21
N ILE A 815 13.85 22.72 0.96
CA ILE A 815 13.76 22.13 -0.38
C ILE A 815 12.32 21.66 -0.63
N VAL A 816 11.52 22.47 -1.34
CA VAL A 816 10.28 22.01 -1.97
C VAL A 816 10.66 21.26 -3.25
N THR A 817 10.35 19.97 -3.32
CA THR A 817 10.61 19.16 -4.52
C THR A 817 9.31 18.95 -5.29
N GLU A 818 9.20 19.57 -6.47
CA GLU A 818 8.11 19.34 -7.42
C GLU A 818 8.58 18.42 -8.55
N THR A 819 7.83 17.34 -8.77
CA THR A 819 8.02 16.38 -9.86
C THR A 819 6.73 16.32 -10.69
N PRO A 820 6.75 15.81 -11.94
CA PRO A 820 5.54 15.62 -12.73
C PRO A 820 4.45 14.75 -12.07
N LEU A 821 4.82 13.98 -11.02
CA LEU A 821 3.94 13.06 -10.32
C LEU A 821 3.43 13.60 -8.97
N ALA A 822 4.19 14.48 -8.30
CA ALA A 822 3.83 15.03 -6.99
C ALA A 822 4.72 16.18 -6.49
N ILE A 823 4.24 16.81 -5.42
CA ILE A 823 4.94 17.84 -4.65
C ILE A 823 5.19 17.30 -3.25
N SER A 824 6.42 17.48 -2.77
CA SER A 824 6.86 17.09 -1.43
C SER A 824 7.33 18.32 -0.64
N TYR A 825 6.82 18.45 0.58
CA TYR A 825 7.18 19.51 1.51
C TYR A 825 7.96 18.89 2.69
N ALA A 826 9.24 19.22 2.81
CA ALA A 826 10.01 18.90 4.02
C ALA A 826 9.56 19.80 5.18
N VAL A 827 9.30 19.21 6.35
CA VAL A 827 9.06 19.94 7.60
C VAL A 827 10.41 20.27 8.23
N GLU A 828 10.62 21.52 8.62
CA GLU A 828 11.90 21.98 9.18
C GLU A 828 12.08 21.46 10.62
N GLY A 829 13.20 20.80 10.87
CA GLY A 829 13.54 20.22 12.16
C GLY A 829 12.95 18.83 12.42
N ALA A 830 13.48 18.17 13.43
CA ALA A 830 13.01 16.87 13.88
C ALA A 830 11.68 17.01 14.63
N THR A 831 10.69 16.16 14.30
CA THR A 831 9.31 16.29 14.79
C THR A 831 8.86 15.01 15.49
N THR A 832 8.02 15.16 16.53
CA THR A 832 7.43 14.03 17.28
C THR A 832 5.91 13.97 17.08
N VAL A 833 5.39 12.81 16.65
CA VAL A 833 3.97 12.53 16.39
C VAL A 833 3.57 11.17 17.02
N PRO A 834 2.90 11.17 18.18
CA PRO A 834 2.45 9.96 18.87
C PRO A 834 1.43 9.10 18.09
N SER A 835 1.38 7.79 18.38
CA SER A 835 0.44 6.84 17.77
C SER A 835 -0.89 6.75 18.53
N ASP A 836 -1.48 7.90 18.84
CA ASP A 836 -2.71 8.04 19.63
C ASP A 836 -3.99 8.17 18.79
N GLY A 837 -3.85 8.31 17.46
CA GLY A 837 -4.97 8.59 16.56
C GLY A 837 -5.63 9.96 16.79
N THR A 838 -4.94 10.92 17.40
CA THR A 838 -5.40 12.31 17.56
C THR A 838 -4.81 13.23 16.48
N VAL A 839 -5.14 14.53 16.51
CA VAL A 839 -4.69 15.50 15.51
C VAL A 839 -3.55 16.32 16.08
N HIS A 840 -2.34 16.07 15.57
CA HIS A 840 -1.13 16.84 15.90
C HIS A 840 -0.90 17.93 14.84
N GLN A 841 -0.48 19.12 15.25
CA GLN A 841 -0.15 20.21 14.32
C GLN A 841 1.36 20.43 14.24
N VAL A 842 1.88 20.45 13.01
CA VAL A 842 3.31 20.71 12.70
C VAL A 842 3.42 21.97 11.85
N SER A 843 4.50 22.74 12.02
CA SER A 843 4.76 23.95 11.23
C SER A 843 5.52 23.59 9.96
N VAL A 844 4.96 23.93 8.79
CA VAL A 844 5.60 23.66 7.49
C VAL A 844 6.44 24.86 7.05
N ALA A 845 5.85 26.07 7.11
CA ALA A 845 6.54 27.32 6.76
C ALA A 845 5.84 28.54 7.37
N VAL A 846 6.58 29.64 7.52
CA VAL A 846 6.04 30.97 7.86
C VAL A 846 6.32 31.89 6.68
N LEU A 847 5.27 32.30 5.96
CA LEU A 847 5.38 32.99 4.68
C LEU A 847 4.98 34.47 4.82
N PRO A 848 5.93 35.42 4.80
CA PRO A 848 5.62 36.84 4.83
C PRO A 848 5.12 37.31 3.46
N PHE A 849 4.04 38.09 3.43
CA PHE A 849 3.47 38.65 2.21
C PHE A 849 3.06 40.12 2.39
N GLU A 850 3.15 40.89 1.30
CA GLU A 850 2.44 42.16 1.19
C GLU A 850 1.04 41.95 0.61
N ALA A 851 0.04 42.51 1.27
CA ALA A 851 -1.37 42.38 0.93
C ALA A 851 -2.02 43.73 0.67
N LYS A 852 -2.84 43.79 -0.39
CA LYS A 852 -3.73 44.94 -0.62
C LYS A 852 -5.02 44.75 0.18
N ILE A 853 -5.28 45.63 1.15
CA ILE A 853 -6.48 45.57 2.00
C ILE A 853 -7.53 46.56 1.48
N SER A 854 -8.75 46.05 1.25
CA SER A 854 -9.93 46.78 0.80
C SER A 854 -11.09 46.55 1.77
N HIS A 855 -11.94 47.56 1.97
CA HIS A 855 -13.18 47.41 2.74
C HIS A 855 -14.31 47.07 1.77
N ILE A 856 -15.11 46.04 2.04
CA ILE A 856 -16.17 45.58 1.13
C ILE A 856 -17.47 45.38 1.90
N CYS A 857 -18.60 45.87 1.37
CA CYS A 857 -19.93 45.54 1.89
C CYS A 857 -20.91 45.19 0.77
N THR A 858 -21.93 44.39 1.11
CA THR A 858 -23.03 44.02 0.21
C THR A 858 -24.36 44.33 0.91
N PRO A 859 -24.73 45.60 1.08
CA PRO A 859 -25.68 46.03 2.13
C PRO A 859 -27.10 45.49 2.01
N ARG A 860 -27.46 45.03 0.80
CA ARG A 860 -28.72 44.34 0.50
C ARG A 860 -28.82 42.93 1.11
N VAL A 861 -27.68 42.27 1.34
CA VAL A 861 -27.58 40.93 1.94
C VAL A 861 -27.13 41.04 3.41
N ASP A 862 -26.06 41.79 3.67
CA ASP A 862 -25.56 42.07 5.01
C ASP A 862 -25.05 43.52 5.07
N PRO A 863 -25.59 44.37 5.97
CA PRO A 863 -25.17 45.77 6.12
C PRO A 863 -23.84 45.94 6.90
N ARG A 864 -23.11 44.87 7.22
CA ARG A 864 -21.75 44.95 7.75
C ARG A 864 -20.72 45.24 6.66
N VAL A 865 -19.65 45.91 7.06
CA VAL A 865 -18.44 46.10 6.25
C VAL A 865 -17.45 45.02 6.62
N TYR A 866 -16.82 44.40 5.63
CA TYR A 866 -15.81 43.38 5.79
C TYR A 866 -14.46 43.89 5.31
N LEU A 867 -13.41 43.55 6.04
CA LEU A 867 -12.03 43.73 5.60
C LEU A 867 -11.68 42.55 4.69
N GLN A 868 -11.30 42.80 3.43
CA GLN A 868 -10.76 41.79 2.53
C GLN A 868 -9.31 42.11 2.20
N CYS A 869 -8.41 41.15 2.44
CA CYS A 869 -7.04 41.21 1.93
C CYS A 869 -6.93 40.46 0.59
N HIS A 870 -6.19 41.04 -0.34
CA HIS A 870 -5.76 40.43 -1.58
C HIS A 870 -4.26 40.17 -1.47
N VAL A 871 -3.86 38.90 -1.55
CA VAL A 871 -2.48 38.45 -1.36
C VAL A 871 -2.00 37.81 -2.65
N LYS A 872 -0.79 38.15 -3.10
CA LYS A 872 -0.10 37.43 -4.17
C LYS A 872 0.85 36.42 -3.54
N ASN A 873 0.76 35.15 -3.94
CA ASN A 873 1.71 34.13 -3.50
C ASN A 873 3.07 34.38 -4.16
N THR A 874 3.97 35.08 -3.47
CA THR A 874 5.35 35.34 -3.90
C THR A 874 6.34 34.29 -3.37
N SER A 875 5.85 33.23 -2.72
CA SER A 875 6.67 32.15 -2.18
C SER A 875 6.86 31.00 -3.18
N GLU A 876 7.91 30.22 -2.96
CA GLU A 876 8.20 28.98 -3.69
C GLU A 876 7.21 27.84 -3.34
N TYR A 877 6.33 28.06 -2.34
CA TYR A 877 5.32 27.10 -1.92
C TYR A 877 4.03 27.26 -2.75
N ARG A 878 3.66 26.21 -3.49
CA ARG A 878 2.27 26.01 -3.94
C ARG A 878 1.38 25.78 -2.71
N LEU A 879 0.39 26.64 -2.49
CA LEU A 879 -0.52 26.53 -1.35
C LEU A 879 -1.65 25.57 -1.72
N LEU A 880 -1.72 24.44 -1.02
CA LEU A 880 -2.77 23.44 -1.22
C LEU A 880 -4.12 23.90 -0.65
N PRO A 881 -5.26 23.39 -1.15
CA PRO A 881 -6.56 23.64 -0.56
C PRO A 881 -6.59 23.36 0.95
N GLY A 882 -7.21 24.25 1.72
CA GLY A 882 -7.28 24.08 3.17
C GLY A 882 -7.97 25.22 3.92
N PRO A 883 -8.43 24.97 5.16
CA PRO A 883 -8.99 26.02 6.01
C PRO A 883 -7.90 26.99 6.47
N VAL A 884 -8.26 28.28 6.48
CA VAL A 884 -7.46 29.37 7.02
C VAL A 884 -8.15 29.91 8.26
N SER A 885 -7.45 29.95 9.39
CA SER A 885 -7.89 30.70 10.57
C SER A 885 -7.27 32.09 10.51
N VAL A 886 -8.07 33.14 10.66
CA VAL A 886 -7.61 34.52 10.50
C VAL A 886 -7.48 35.18 11.86
N VAL A 887 -6.29 35.70 12.12
CA VAL A 887 -5.86 36.33 13.38
C VAL A 887 -5.50 37.78 13.10
N LEU A 888 -6.07 38.71 13.88
CA LEU A 888 -5.83 40.15 13.79
C LEU A 888 -5.43 40.65 15.18
N ASN A 889 -4.25 41.27 15.31
CA ASN A 889 -3.70 41.73 16.59
C ASN A 889 -3.76 40.64 17.68
N ASP A 890 -3.23 39.46 17.37
CA ASP A 890 -3.24 38.26 18.23
C ASP A 890 -4.62 37.69 18.62
N GLY A 891 -5.72 38.30 18.15
CA GLY A 891 -7.09 37.83 18.34
C GLY A 891 -7.60 37.01 17.16
N PHE A 892 -8.20 35.84 17.42
CA PHE A 892 -8.92 35.08 16.38
C PHE A 892 -10.18 35.84 15.94
N VAL A 893 -10.34 36.02 14.63
CA VAL A 893 -11.46 36.78 14.05
C VAL A 893 -12.42 35.90 13.25
N SER A 894 -11.89 35.07 12.33
CA SER A 894 -12.74 34.28 11.44
C SER A 894 -12.07 33.01 10.93
N LYS A 895 -12.87 32.13 10.30
CA LYS A 895 -12.37 31.02 9.47
C LYS A 895 -12.82 31.24 8.03
N THR A 896 -11.90 30.99 7.12
CA THR A 896 -12.12 30.96 5.67
C THR A 896 -11.39 29.74 5.10
N SER A 897 -11.25 29.64 3.78
CA SER A 897 -10.54 28.57 3.10
C SER A 897 -9.89 29.10 1.84
N ILE A 898 -8.67 28.65 1.55
CA ILE A 898 -8.08 28.83 0.21
C ILE A 898 -8.31 27.58 -0.62
N THR A 899 -8.43 27.80 -1.93
CA THR A 899 -8.30 26.76 -2.96
C THR A 899 -6.81 26.44 -3.15
N GLU A 900 -6.50 25.67 -4.19
CA GLU A 900 -5.12 25.53 -4.66
C GLU A 900 -4.66 26.85 -5.29
N ILE A 901 -3.50 27.37 -4.85
CA ILE A 901 -2.90 28.62 -5.32
C ILE A 901 -1.45 28.34 -5.72
N ASN A 902 -1.12 28.53 -7.00
CA ASN A 902 0.24 28.32 -7.48
C ASN A 902 1.17 29.47 -7.07
N THR A 903 2.47 29.30 -7.27
CA THR A 903 3.42 30.42 -7.19
C THR A 903 3.03 31.50 -8.20
N ASN A 904 3.09 32.76 -7.78
CA ASN A 904 2.60 33.97 -8.46
C ASN A 904 1.07 34.15 -8.60
N ASP A 905 0.23 33.18 -8.26
CA ASP A 905 -1.23 33.37 -8.24
C ASP A 905 -1.67 34.28 -7.07
N THR A 906 -2.87 34.85 -7.19
CA THR A 906 -3.47 35.71 -6.15
C THR A 906 -4.66 35.06 -5.47
N PHE A 907 -4.75 35.18 -4.16
CA PHE A 907 -5.89 34.74 -3.36
C PHE A 907 -6.45 35.87 -2.49
N THR A 908 -7.69 35.70 -2.03
CA THR A 908 -8.37 36.67 -1.16
C THR A 908 -8.83 36.03 0.13
N CYS A 909 -8.60 36.68 1.27
CA CYS A 909 -9.14 36.26 2.57
C CYS A 909 -9.87 37.41 3.25
N THR A 910 -10.88 37.08 4.06
CA THR A 910 -11.64 38.05 4.84
C THR A 910 -11.01 38.19 6.23
N LEU A 911 -10.55 39.39 6.59
CA LEU A 911 -9.93 39.70 7.90
C LEU A 911 -10.95 39.93 9.03
N GLY A 912 -12.26 39.83 8.74
CA GLY A 912 -13.35 40.03 9.69
C GLY A 912 -14.30 41.17 9.29
N ASP A 913 -15.27 41.47 10.15
CA ASP A 913 -16.11 42.65 10.02
C ASP A 913 -15.54 43.88 10.73
N ASP A 914 -15.67 45.03 10.10
CA ASP A 914 -15.34 46.34 10.64
C ASP A 914 -16.53 46.90 11.44
N VAL A 915 -16.46 46.74 12.76
CA VAL A 915 -17.49 47.18 13.71
C VAL A 915 -17.63 48.71 13.80
N ALA A 916 -16.60 49.47 13.40
CA ALA A 916 -16.64 50.93 13.48
C ALA A 916 -17.36 51.56 12.28
N THR A 917 -17.29 50.97 11.08
CA THR A 917 -18.03 51.47 9.92
C THR A 917 -19.47 50.96 9.90
N LYS A 918 -20.43 51.87 10.11
CA LYS A 918 -21.87 51.53 10.10
C LYS A 918 -22.49 51.82 8.74
N VAL A 919 -23.04 50.81 8.07
CA VAL A 919 -23.87 50.98 6.86
C VAL A 919 -25.35 50.77 7.18
N THR A 920 -26.20 51.51 6.50
CA THR A 920 -27.67 51.39 6.55
C THR A 920 -28.20 51.32 5.11
N TYR A 921 -28.96 50.27 4.81
CA TYR A 921 -29.62 50.07 3.52
C TYR A 921 -31.11 50.37 3.66
N ALA A 922 -31.65 51.27 2.84
CA ALA A 922 -33.08 51.55 2.75
C ALA A 922 -33.53 51.49 1.28
N ARG A 923 -34.58 50.73 0.99
CA ARG A 923 -35.21 50.65 -0.34
C ARG A 923 -36.66 51.08 -0.24
N SER A 924 -37.08 51.89 -1.20
CA SER A 924 -38.47 52.33 -1.37
C SER A 924 -38.92 52.07 -2.80
N SER A 925 -40.23 51.99 -3.01
CA SER A 925 -40.81 51.76 -4.33
C SER A 925 -42.08 52.56 -4.53
N LYS A 926 -42.26 53.13 -5.71
CA LYS A 926 -43.46 53.88 -6.11
C LYS A 926 -43.92 53.40 -7.49
N THR A 927 -45.11 52.82 -7.55
CA THR A 927 -45.74 52.41 -8.81
C THR A 927 -46.60 53.53 -9.37
N VAL A 928 -46.44 53.80 -10.67
CA VAL A 928 -47.27 54.72 -11.44
C VAL A 928 -47.81 53.96 -12.66
N THR A 929 -49.13 53.87 -12.78
CA THR A 929 -49.81 53.23 -13.91
C THR A 929 -49.95 54.21 -15.07
N SER A 930 -49.41 53.84 -16.24
CA SER A 930 -49.54 54.63 -17.46
C SER A 930 -50.97 54.53 -18.02
N HIS A 931 -51.63 55.67 -18.24
CA HIS A 931 -52.98 55.69 -18.83
C HIS A 931 -52.87 55.83 -20.36
N GLY A 932 -52.83 54.69 -21.06
CA GLY A 932 -52.90 54.63 -22.52
C GLY A 932 -54.33 54.79 -23.05
N GLY A 933 -54.48 55.22 -24.31
CA GLY A 933 -55.78 55.23 -24.99
C GLY A 933 -56.31 53.82 -25.24
N SER A 934 -57.59 53.68 -25.63
CA SER A 934 -58.38 52.43 -25.64
C SER A 934 -57.87 51.24 -26.48
N PHE A 935 -56.70 51.34 -27.09
CA PHE A 935 -56.03 50.27 -27.86
C PHE A 935 -54.54 50.11 -27.49
N GLN A 936 -54.06 50.70 -26.40
CA GLN A 936 -52.69 50.54 -25.89
C GLN A 936 -52.67 49.69 -24.63
N GLU A 937 -51.71 48.77 -24.57
CA GLU A 937 -51.43 47.92 -23.40
C GLU A 937 -51.00 48.80 -22.21
N VAL A 938 -51.58 48.55 -21.04
CA VAL A 938 -51.38 49.37 -19.83
C VAL A 938 -50.17 48.86 -19.07
N PHE A 939 -49.16 49.72 -18.90
CA PHE A 939 -47.94 49.38 -18.16
C PHE A 939 -47.94 50.03 -16.77
N ASN A 940 -47.58 49.25 -15.75
CA ASN A 940 -47.10 49.76 -14.48
C ASN A 940 -45.62 50.10 -14.61
N THR A 941 -45.26 51.35 -14.28
CA THR A 941 -43.87 51.75 -14.05
C THR A 941 -43.63 51.80 -12.55
N THR A 942 -42.94 50.80 -11.99
CA THR A 942 -42.52 50.81 -10.58
C THR A 942 -41.10 51.34 -10.50
N THR A 943 -40.95 52.55 -9.97
CA THR A 943 -39.63 53.13 -9.66
C THR A 943 -39.19 52.61 -8.31
N TYR A 944 -38.02 51.98 -8.25
CA TYR A 944 -37.34 51.58 -7.02
C TYR A 944 -36.19 52.55 -6.77
N ASN A 945 -36.15 53.10 -5.56
CA ASN A 945 -35.06 53.96 -5.09
C ASN A 945 -34.40 53.31 -3.88
N THR A 946 -33.11 53.02 -4.01
CA THR A 946 -32.25 52.43 -2.98
C THR A 946 -31.27 53.49 -2.50
N LYS A 947 -31.24 53.70 -1.17
CA LYS A 947 -30.35 54.64 -0.50
C LYS A 947 -29.48 53.89 0.50
N ILE A 948 -28.18 53.91 0.26
CA ILE A 948 -27.16 53.30 1.13
C ILE A 948 -26.44 54.43 1.85
N THR A 949 -26.51 54.45 3.18
CA THR A 949 -25.80 55.44 4.01
C THR A 949 -24.66 54.75 4.74
N ILE A 950 -23.45 55.23 4.54
CA ILE A 950 -22.21 54.73 5.15
C ILE A 950 -21.74 55.78 6.16
N TYR A 951 -21.41 55.36 7.38
CA TYR A 951 -20.82 56.22 8.39
C TYR A 951 -19.50 55.61 8.86
N ASN A 952 -18.38 56.20 8.42
CA ASN A 952 -17.05 55.87 8.89
C ASN A 952 -16.85 56.50 10.28
N LYS A 953 -16.66 55.69 11.32
CA LYS A 953 -16.33 56.17 12.67
C LYS A 953 -14.84 56.06 13.02
N HIS A 954 -14.00 55.57 12.12
CA HIS A 954 -12.56 55.51 12.34
C HIS A 954 -11.96 56.92 12.40
N PRO A 955 -10.81 57.08 13.07
CA PRO A 955 -10.02 58.31 13.00
C PRO A 955 -9.30 58.48 11.65
N PHE A 956 -9.31 57.47 10.78
CA PHE A 956 -8.66 57.47 9.46
C PHE A 956 -9.68 57.34 8.31
N ALA A 957 -9.27 57.74 7.11
CA ALA A 957 -10.06 57.61 5.89
C ALA A 957 -10.05 56.16 5.35
N LEU A 958 -11.22 55.62 5.00
CA LEU A 958 -11.35 54.39 4.24
C LEU A 958 -10.98 54.70 2.78
N THR A 959 -9.81 54.29 2.30
CA THR A 959 -9.30 54.72 0.98
C THR A 959 -9.77 53.87 -0.20
N ASP A 960 -10.21 52.64 0.05
CA ASP A 960 -10.67 51.69 -0.97
C ASP A 960 -11.89 50.92 -0.42
N LEU A 961 -13.01 51.63 -0.28
CA LEU A 961 -14.30 51.07 0.13
C LEU A 961 -15.11 50.70 -1.12
N VAL A 962 -15.37 49.40 -1.27
CA VAL A 962 -16.18 48.81 -2.34
C VAL A 962 -17.57 48.45 -1.81
N VAL A 963 -18.62 48.94 -2.46
CA VAL A 963 -20.01 48.60 -2.15
C VAL A 963 -20.60 47.82 -3.31
N ARG A 964 -21.02 46.58 -3.07
CA ARG A 964 -21.65 45.71 -4.08
C ARG A 964 -23.16 45.87 -4.04
N ASP A 965 -23.77 46.07 -5.20
CA ASP A 965 -25.23 46.12 -5.36
C ASP A 965 -25.67 45.45 -6.68
N ILE A 966 -26.96 45.22 -6.83
CA ILE A 966 -27.54 44.48 -7.96
C ILE A 966 -28.91 45.05 -8.37
N ILE A 967 -29.06 45.33 -9.66
CA ILE A 967 -30.39 45.53 -10.28
C ILE A 967 -30.93 44.19 -10.79
N PRO A 968 -32.25 43.93 -10.67
CA PRO A 968 -32.85 42.75 -11.26
C PRO A 968 -32.76 42.77 -12.80
N THR A 969 -32.61 41.60 -13.39
CA THR A 969 -32.74 41.38 -14.83
C THR A 969 -34.08 40.69 -15.12
N CYS A 970 -34.53 40.70 -16.38
CA CYS A 970 -35.80 40.09 -16.77
C CYS A 970 -35.73 39.47 -18.16
N ASP A 971 -36.12 38.19 -18.27
CA ASP A 971 -36.09 37.42 -19.51
C ASP A 971 -37.37 37.59 -20.37
N ASP A 972 -38.49 38.04 -19.78
CA ASP A 972 -39.73 38.30 -20.51
C ASP A 972 -39.64 39.66 -21.23
N LYS A 973 -39.69 39.63 -22.56
CA LYS A 973 -39.63 40.81 -23.44
C LYS A 973 -40.72 41.85 -23.19
N ARG A 974 -41.80 41.51 -22.47
CA ARG A 974 -42.88 42.44 -22.09
C ARG A 974 -42.52 43.31 -20.88
N ALA A 975 -41.54 42.91 -20.08
CA ALA A 975 -41.05 43.70 -18.95
C ALA A 975 -39.64 44.25 -19.25
N LYS A 976 -39.38 45.51 -18.87
CA LYS A 976 -38.08 46.15 -19.05
C LYS A 976 -37.63 46.83 -17.77
N VAL A 977 -36.45 46.45 -17.30
CA VAL A 977 -35.72 47.16 -16.24
C VAL A 977 -34.88 48.27 -16.87
N LEU A 978 -34.94 49.47 -16.30
CA LEU A 978 -34.22 50.65 -16.75
C LEU A 978 -33.48 51.29 -15.58
N LEU A 979 -32.16 51.21 -15.57
CA LEU A 979 -31.32 51.93 -14.61
C LEU A 979 -31.42 53.45 -14.89
N ARG A 980 -31.59 54.25 -13.83
CA ARG A 980 -31.68 55.72 -13.85
C ARG A 980 -30.53 56.38 -13.10
N LYS A 981 -30.20 55.86 -11.92
CA LYS A 981 -29.04 56.27 -11.13
C LYS A 981 -28.23 55.03 -10.72
N PRO A 982 -26.89 55.09 -10.73
CA PRO A 982 -26.07 56.25 -11.06
C PRO A 982 -26.09 56.62 -12.55
N GLU A 983 -26.02 57.93 -12.82
CA GLU A 983 -26.00 58.46 -14.19
C GLU A 983 -24.76 57.99 -14.95
N GLY A 984 -24.93 57.60 -16.22
CA GLY A 984 -23.85 57.10 -17.08
C GLY A 984 -23.50 55.62 -16.93
N LEU A 985 -23.87 54.93 -15.84
CA LEU A 985 -23.59 53.48 -15.70
C LEU A 985 -24.41 52.63 -16.70
N ALA A 986 -25.63 53.06 -17.01
CA ALA A 986 -26.52 52.36 -17.96
C ALA A 986 -25.98 52.35 -19.41
N ASP A 987 -25.08 53.28 -19.75
CA ASP A 987 -24.49 53.44 -21.08
C ASP A 987 -23.01 53.00 -21.13
N ALA A 988 -22.43 52.65 -19.97
CA ALA A 988 -21.05 52.21 -19.80
C ALA A 988 -20.90 50.71 -20.07
N LYS A 989 -19.76 50.32 -20.68
CA LYS A 989 -19.46 48.91 -20.98
C LYS A 989 -19.00 48.14 -19.73
N ASP A 990 -19.03 46.82 -19.82
CA ASP A 990 -18.47 45.93 -18.79
C ASP A 990 -17.02 46.31 -18.44
N GLY A 991 -16.75 46.54 -17.15
CA GLY A 991 -15.45 47.01 -16.64
C GLY A 991 -15.12 48.50 -16.87
N GLU A 992 -15.98 49.30 -17.52
CA GLU A 992 -15.77 50.74 -17.70
C GLU A 992 -16.07 51.52 -16.41
N VAL A 993 -15.16 52.42 -16.03
CA VAL A 993 -15.22 53.15 -14.75
C VAL A 993 -15.86 54.52 -14.92
N VAL A 994 -17.12 54.65 -14.51
CA VAL A 994 -17.85 55.92 -14.47
C VAL A 994 -17.46 56.68 -13.20
N LYS A 995 -16.99 57.93 -13.37
CA LYS A 995 -16.63 58.83 -12.26
C LYS A 995 -17.81 59.74 -11.96
N LEU A 996 -18.21 59.81 -10.69
CA LEU A 996 -19.38 60.56 -10.23
C LEU A 996 -18.96 61.72 -9.32
N ALA A 997 -19.90 62.63 -9.05
CA ALA A 997 -19.80 63.57 -7.94
C ALA A 997 -20.38 62.94 -6.67
N PRO A 998 -19.78 63.14 -5.47
CA PRO A 998 -18.61 63.98 -5.17
C PRO A 998 -17.26 63.35 -5.61
N PRO A 999 -16.17 64.15 -5.68
CA PRO A 999 -14.88 63.70 -6.20
C PRO A 999 -14.36 62.42 -5.53
N GLY A 1000 -13.87 61.49 -6.35
CA GLY A 1000 -13.33 60.21 -5.90
C GLY A 1000 -14.35 59.06 -5.87
N LEU A 1001 -15.65 59.35 -5.97
CA LEU A 1001 -16.67 58.30 -6.16
C LEU A 1001 -16.61 57.75 -7.59
N LYS A 1002 -16.55 56.42 -7.69
CA LYS A 1002 -16.54 55.65 -8.93
C LYS A 1002 -17.64 54.60 -8.88
N VAL A 1003 -18.17 54.23 -10.04
CA VAL A 1003 -19.01 53.05 -10.20
C VAL A 1003 -18.67 52.34 -11.51
N MET A 1004 -18.82 51.02 -11.52
CA MET A 1004 -18.59 50.18 -12.69
C MET A 1004 -19.47 48.92 -12.63
N TRP A 1005 -19.75 48.33 -13.79
CA TRP A 1005 -20.24 46.95 -13.83
C TRP A 1005 -19.17 46.03 -13.24
N GLY A 1006 -19.61 45.07 -12.40
CA GLY A 1006 -18.70 44.17 -11.69
C GLY A 1006 -18.11 43.10 -12.59
N LYS A 1007 -17.57 42.04 -11.99
CA LYS A 1007 -17.29 40.77 -12.68
C LYS A 1007 -18.04 39.64 -11.99
N THR A 1008 -18.48 38.64 -12.75
CA THR A 1008 -18.99 37.40 -12.16
C THR A 1008 -17.84 36.59 -11.56
N TRP A 1009 -18.16 35.65 -10.67
CA TRP A 1009 -17.16 34.78 -10.02
C TRP A 1009 -16.42 33.86 -11.00
N ASP A 1010 -16.97 33.65 -12.19
CA ASP A 1010 -16.41 32.87 -13.30
C ASP A 1010 -15.91 33.74 -14.47
N GLY A 1011 -15.76 35.05 -14.27
CA GLY A 1011 -15.10 35.96 -15.22
C GLY A 1011 -15.90 36.38 -16.45
N ARG A 1012 -17.23 36.15 -16.47
CA ARG A 1012 -18.14 36.67 -17.51
C ARG A 1012 -18.52 38.13 -17.24
N ALA A 1013 -19.00 38.79 -18.29
CA ALA A 1013 -19.47 40.17 -18.25
C ALA A 1013 -20.73 40.31 -17.38
N ALA A 1014 -20.64 41.14 -16.34
CA ALA A 1014 -21.67 41.28 -15.29
C ALA A 1014 -22.84 42.18 -15.71
N GLU A 1015 -22.71 42.92 -16.81
CA GLU A 1015 -23.80 43.71 -17.44
C GLU A 1015 -25.08 42.87 -17.64
N LYS A 1016 -24.94 41.58 -18.00
CA LYS A 1016 -26.07 40.66 -18.21
C LYS A 1016 -26.72 40.12 -16.93
N ASP A 1017 -26.02 40.23 -15.80
CA ASP A 1017 -26.46 39.76 -14.48
C ASP A 1017 -26.89 40.93 -13.56
N GLY A 1018 -26.80 42.18 -14.05
CA GLY A 1018 -27.22 43.38 -13.33
C GLY A 1018 -26.35 43.76 -12.12
N ARG A 1019 -25.14 43.21 -11.98
CA ARG A 1019 -24.26 43.41 -10.81
C ARG A 1019 -23.28 44.57 -11.02
N PHE A 1020 -23.22 45.50 -10.07
CA PHE A 1020 -22.34 46.66 -10.14
C PHE A 1020 -21.68 46.97 -8.79
N GLU A 1021 -20.52 47.62 -8.87
CA GLU A 1021 -19.69 47.96 -7.72
C GLU A 1021 -19.43 49.47 -7.67
N TRP A 1022 -19.69 50.07 -6.51
CA TRP A 1022 -19.24 51.42 -6.18
C TRP A 1022 -17.87 51.34 -5.52
N ALA A 1023 -16.95 52.24 -5.86
CA ALA A 1023 -15.67 52.37 -5.18
C ALA A 1023 -15.45 53.83 -4.76
N TRP A 1024 -15.19 54.08 -3.48
CA TRP A 1024 -15.04 55.44 -2.93
C TRP A 1024 -14.05 55.51 -1.77
N SER A 1025 -13.57 56.71 -1.48
CA SER A 1025 -12.78 57.05 -0.30
C SER A 1025 -13.65 57.86 0.66
N VAL A 1026 -13.77 57.43 1.92
CA VAL A 1026 -14.64 58.05 2.93
C VAL A 1026 -13.80 58.46 4.16
N ASP A 1027 -13.69 59.77 4.39
CA ASP A 1027 -12.86 60.33 5.47
C ASP A 1027 -13.31 59.89 6.87
N GLY A 1028 -12.38 59.98 7.84
CA GLY A 1028 -12.65 59.65 9.24
C GLY A 1028 -13.76 60.53 9.84
N GLY A 1029 -14.75 59.91 10.47
CA GLY A 1029 -15.93 60.61 10.99
C GLY A 1029 -16.95 61.08 9.93
N ALA A 1030 -16.72 60.83 8.64
CA ALA A 1030 -17.60 61.30 7.57
C ALA A 1030 -18.79 60.37 7.31
N LYS A 1031 -19.87 60.94 6.76
CA LYS A 1031 -21.04 60.20 6.26
C LYS A 1031 -21.11 60.29 4.74
N ALA A 1032 -21.14 59.14 4.10
CA ALA A 1032 -21.30 58.94 2.68
C ALA A 1032 -22.71 58.43 2.36
N VAL A 1033 -23.26 58.83 1.22
CA VAL A 1033 -24.58 58.37 0.73
C VAL A 1033 -24.44 57.96 -0.73
N LEU A 1034 -24.89 56.75 -1.05
CA LEU A 1034 -25.01 56.24 -2.41
C LEU A 1034 -26.51 56.08 -2.73
N GLU A 1035 -26.90 56.44 -3.95
CA GLU A 1035 -28.28 56.34 -4.42
C GLU A 1035 -28.32 55.59 -5.76
N ALA A 1036 -29.01 54.44 -5.77
CA ALA A 1036 -29.36 53.71 -6.98
C ALA A 1036 -30.86 53.86 -7.25
N GLU A 1037 -31.23 54.11 -8.50
CA GLU A 1037 -32.62 54.27 -8.92
C GLU A 1037 -32.85 53.53 -10.23
N TRP A 1038 -33.92 52.75 -10.30
CA TRP A 1038 -34.28 52.01 -11.51
C TRP A 1038 -35.80 51.84 -11.62
N GLU A 1039 -36.28 51.73 -12.86
CA GLU A 1039 -37.68 51.56 -13.20
C GLU A 1039 -37.93 50.15 -13.74
N LEU A 1040 -38.89 49.43 -13.16
CA LEU A 1040 -39.52 48.28 -13.80
C LEU A 1040 -40.73 48.77 -14.60
N LYS A 1041 -40.70 48.65 -15.93
CA LYS A 1041 -41.87 48.84 -16.78
C LYS A 1041 -42.42 47.47 -17.17
N ALA A 1042 -43.61 47.14 -16.71
CA ALA A 1042 -44.22 45.83 -16.99
C ALA A 1042 -45.75 45.91 -17.09
N PRO A 1043 -46.41 44.97 -17.79
CA PRO A 1043 -47.87 44.96 -17.97
C PRO A 1043 -48.64 44.86 -16.64
N THR A 1044 -49.83 45.46 -16.57
CA THR A 1044 -50.68 45.47 -15.36
C THR A 1044 -51.38 44.15 -15.05
N ASP A 1045 -51.49 43.24 -16.02
CA ASP A 1045 -52.16 41.94 -15.91
C ASP A 1045 -51.29 40.85 -15.25
N VAL A 1046 -49.99 41.10 -15.10
CA VAL A 1046 -49.02 40.17 -14.51
C VAL A 1046 -48.52 40.68 -13.15
N ALA A 1047 -48.60 39.85 -12.11
CA ALA A 1047 -48.01 40.13 -10.81
C ALA A 1047 -46.52 39.72 -10.81
N TRP A 1048 -45.62 40.71 -10.75
CA TRP A 1048 -44.17 40.49 -10.76
C TRP A 1048 -43.62 40.37 -9.34
N VAL A 1049 -42.81 39.35 -9.08
CA VAL A 1049 -42.15 39.10 -7.79
C VAL A 1049 -40.64 38.95 -8.02
N GLU A 1050 -39.86 39.63 -7.19
CA GLU A 1050 -38.40 39.50 -7.21
C GLU A 1050 -37.99 38.19 -6.52
N SER A 1051 -37.51 37.22 -7.31
CA SER A 1051 -36.97 35.95 -6.81
C SER A 1051 -35.45 35.98 -6.79
N VAL A 1052 -34.84 35.33 -5.79
CA VAL A 1052 -33.40 35.11 -5.77
C VAL A 1052 -33.13 33.90 -6.68
N ALA A 1053 -32.32 34.07 -7.72
CA ALA A 1053 -31.87 32.95 -8.53
C ALA A 1053 -31.17 31.92 -7.63
N PRO A 1054 -31.44 30.61 -7.78
CA PRO A 1054 -30.79 29.59 -6.94
C PRO A 1054 -29.28 29.69 -7.10
N SER A 1055 -28.55 29.71 -5.98
CA SER A 1055 -27.10 29.63 -5.97
C SER A 1055 -26.67 28.28 -6.54
N LEU A 1056 -25.88 28.32 -7.62
CA LEU A 1056 -25.08 27.19 -8.09
C LEU A 1056 -23.92 26.93 -7.11
#